data_AF-A0A6J0T991-F1
#
_entry.id   AF-A0A6J0T991-F1
#
_cell.length_a   1.000
_cell.length_b   1.000
_cell.length_c   1.000
_cell.angle_alpha   90.00
_cell.angle_beta   90.00
_cell.angle_gamma   90.00
#
_symmetry.space_group_name_H-M   'P 1'
#
loop_
_entity.id
_entity.type
_entity.pdbx_description
1 polymer ?
#
loop_
_entity_poly.entity_id
_entity_poly.type
_entity_poly.pdbx_seq_one_letter_code
_entity_poly.pdbx_strand_id
1 'polypeptide(L)'
;MTMPSALRLTPDFSNATTDAPVSNKTNVTFCGSQPVVIPNELFLTLGAVSFVENMVVVAAIFKNQNLHSPMYYFICCLAVSDMLVSISNVVETIFMLLLEHGMLVMDSSSVRKMDNIMDMLICSSLMSSLSFLGVIAVDRYITIFYALRYHNIMTFQRAIVIIVAVWVVSTISSTIFIAYDSTTVILCLVVFFLSMVILLVALYIHMFTLAHRHARKISSLQRKQSAMQFTSMKGAITLSILFGVFFVCWGPFFLHLILIITCPGQPACTCYFSYFSLYLILVICNSVVDPIIYAFRSQELRKTLKEVVMCFWFWEVISDEHGIDPSGNYVGDSDLQLERISVYYNEASSHKYVPRAILVDLEPGTMDSVRSGAFGHLFRPDNFIFGQSGAGNNWAKGHYTEGAELVDSVLDVVRKECENCDCLQGFQLTHSLGGGTGSGMGTLLISKVREEYPDRIMNTFSVVPSPKVSDTVVEPYNATLSIHQLVENTDETYCIDNEALYDICFRTLKLATPTYGDLNHLVSATMSGVTTSLRFPGQLNADLRKLAVNMVPFPRLHFFMPGFAPLTARGSQQYRALTVPELTQQMFDAKNMMAACAPRHGRYLTVATVFRGRMSMKEVDEQMLAIQSKNSSYFVEWIPNNVKVAVCDIPPRGLKMSSTFIGNSTAIQELFKRISEQFTAMFRRKAFLHWYTGEGMDEMEFTEAESNMNDLVSEYQQYQDATAEEEGEMYEDDEEESEAQGAK
;
A
#
# COMPACT_ATOMS: atom_id res chain seq x y z
N MET A 1 -37.40 -24.15 -39.28
CA MET A 1 -37.98 -23.03 -40.05
C MET A 1 -37.38 -21.74 -39.54
N THR A 2 -37.28 -20.75 -40.41
CA THR A 2 -36.22 -19.73 -40.51
C THR A 2 -36.30 -18.60 -39.49
N MET A 3 -35.23 -18.41 -38.71
CA MET A 3 -34.96 -17.15 -38.01
C MET A 3 -34.93 -15.97 -39.00
N PRO A 4 -35.33 -14.75 -38.59
CA PRO A 4 -35.13 -13.55 -39.38
C PRO A 4 -33.64 -13.34 -39.64
N SER A 5 -33.31 -13.03 -40.89
CA SER A 5 -31.97 -12.93 -41.47
C SER A 5 -31.05 -11.84 -40.88
N ALA A 6 -31.36 -11.29 -39.70
CA ALA A 6 -30.69 -10.11 -39.14
C ALA A 6 -29.53 -10.43 -38.17
N LEU A 7 -29.30 -11.71 -37.83
CA LEU A 7 -28.27 -12.16 -36.88
C LEU A 7 -27.25 -13.15 -37.46
N ARG A 8 -27.21 -13.37 -38.78
CA ARG A 8 -26.17 -14.21 -39.40
C ARG A 8 -24.88 -13.43 -39.61
N LEU A 9 -23.80 -13.89 -38.97
CA LEU A 9 -22.41 -13.46 -39.18
C LEU A 9 -21.78 -13.94 -40.51
N THR A 10 -22.56 -14.34 -41.52
CA THR A 10 -22.03 -14.84 -42.80
C THR A 10 -22.73 -14.24 -44.02
N PRO A 11 -21.99 -13.72 -45.03
CA PRO A 11 -22.55 -13.44 -46.34
C PRO A 11 -22.68 -14.77 -47.11
N ASP A 12 -23.91 -15.17 -47.44
CA ASP A 12 -24.19 -16.37 -48.24
C ASP A 12 -23.58 -16.23 -49.65
N PHE A 13 -22.54 -17.03 -49.95
CA PHE A 13 -22.07 -17.30 -51.30
C PHE A 13 -22.96 -18.37 -51.96
N SER A 14 -23.91 -17.99 -52.80
CA SER A 14 -24.43 -18.92 -53.82
C SER A 14 -25.09 -18.21 -55.02
N ASN A 15 -24.69 -18.69 -56.21
CA ASN A 15 -25.33 -18.60 -57.53
C ASN A 15 -25.20 -17.30 -58.35
N ALA A 16 -24.08 -17.19 -59.05
CA ALA A 16 -23.95 -16.39 -60.27
C ALA A 16 -24.12 -17.28 -61.51
N THR A 17 -25.33 -17.34 -62.08
CA THR A 17 -25.58 -17.60 -63.51
C THR A 17 -26.99 -17.14 -63.88
N THR A 18 -27.12 -16.04 -64.63
CA THR A 18 -27.85 -15.89 -65.91
C THR A 18 -28.06 -14.41 -66.25
N ASP A 19 -27.86 -14.08 -67.52
CA ASP A 19 -27.80 -12.75 -68.13
C ASP A 19 -29.14 -11.99 -68.28
N ALA A 20 -28.99 -10.65 -68.30
CA ALA A 20 -29.76 -9.60 -69.00
C ALA A 20 -31.05 -9.00 -68.38
N PRO A 21 -31.45 -7.75 -68.72
CA PRO A 21 -30.64 -6.53 -68.84
C PRO A 21 -31.21 -5.30 -68.08
N VAL A 22 -30.32 -4.34 -67.85
CA VAL A 22 -30.48 -2.91 -67.47
C VAL A 22 -31.90 -2.32 -67.51
N SER A 23 -32.44 -1.91 -66.34
CA SER A 23 -33.16 -0.63 -66.19
C SER A 23 -33.21 -0.15 -64.72
N ASN A 24 -33.09 1.17 -64.53
CA ASN A 24 -33.32 1.97 -63.32
C ASN A 24 -32.26 2.01 -62.20
N LYS A 25 -31.22 2.82 -62.48
CA LYS A 25 -30.47 3.59 -61.49
C LYS A 25 -31.40 4.58 -60.76
N THR A 26 -31.96 4.21 -59.60
CA THR A 26 -32.54 5.19 -58.65
C THR A 26 -32.60 4.71 -57.18
N ASN A 27 -31.85 3.70 -56.75
CA ASN A 27 -31.81 3.26 -55.33
C ASN A 27 -30.39 3.05 -54.79
N VAL A 28 -29.42 3.83 -55.26
CA VAL A 28 -28.07 3.85 -54.69
C VAL A 28 -27.90 5.20 -53.99
N THR A 29 -27.43 5.16 -52.74
CA THR A 29 -27.10 6.28 -51.80
C THR A 29 -28.18 6.69 -50.78
N PHE A 30 -28.35 5.90 -49.71
CA PHE A 30 -28.80 6.45 -48.42
C PHE A 30 -27.92 6.06 -47.22
N CYS A 31 -27.16 4.95 -47.28
CA CYS A 31 -26.05 4.69 -46.35
C CYS A 31 -24.73 4.57 -47.12
N GLY A 32 -23.92 5.61 -47.06
CA GLY A 32 -22.57 5.66 -47.64
C GLY A 32 -21.49 5.08 -46.73
N SER A 33 -21.79 4.04 -45.95
CA SER A 33 -20.82 3.41 -45.04
C SER A 33 -20.74 1.92 -45.35
N GLN A 34 -19.60 1.50 -45.93
CA GLN A 34 -19.19 0.09 -45.92
C GLN A 34 -19.27 -0.45 -44.48
N PRO A 35 -19.68 -1.71 -44.26
CA PRO A 35 -19.65 -2.30 -42.92
C PRO A 35 -18.23 -2.19 -42.37
N VAL A 36 -18.10 -1.74 -41.12
CA VAL A 36 -16.81 -1.66 -40.44
C VAL A 36 -16.37 -3.09 -40.15
N VAL A 37 -15.55 -3.65 -41.05
CA VAL A 37 -14.97 -4.98 -40.87
C VAL A 37 -13.86 -4.85 -39.84
N ILE A 38 -14.11 -5.27 -38.60
CA ILE A 38 -13.07 -5.38 -37.59
C ILE A 38 -12.28 -6.67 -37.84
N PRO A 39 -10.93 -6.65 -37.77
CA PRO A 39 -10.11 -7.85 -37.86
C PRO A 39 -10.43 -8.86 -36.75
N ASN A 40 -10.53 -10.15 -37.10
CA ASN A 40 -10.72 -11.24 -36.12
C ASN A 40 -9.59 -11.29 -35.07
N GLU A 41 -8.39 -10.82 -35.43
CA GLU A 41 -7.26 -10.66 -34.50
C GLU A 41 -7.57 -9.70 -33.34
N LEU A 42 -8.37 -8.66 -33.56
CA LEU A 42 -8.75 -7.71 -32.51
C LEU A 42 -9.73 -8.35 -31.52
N PHE A 43 -10.68 -9.17 -31.99
CA PHE A 43 -11.59 -9.91 -31.13
C PHE A 43 -10.87 -10.95 -30.27
N LEU A 44 -9.90 -11.66 -30.85
CA LEU A 44 -9.07 -12.63 -30.14
C LEU A 44 -8.20 -11.97 -29.07
N THR A 45 -7.55 -10.85 -29.41
CA THR A 45 -6.67 -10.13 -28.48
C THR A 45 -7.46 -9.48 -27.33
N LEU A 46 -8.57 -8.79 -27.62
CA LEU A 46 -9.42 -8.19 -26.59
C LEU A 46 -10.06 -9.25 -25.69
N GLY A 47 -10.53 -10.36 -26.26
CA GLY A 47 -11.08 -11.49 -25.48
C GLY A 47 -10.03 -12.15 -24.59
N ALA A 48 -8.80 -12.32 -25.08
CA ALA A 48 -7.70 -12.87 -24.29
C ALA A 48 -7.28 -11.92 -23.15
N VAL A 49 -7.18 -10.61 -23.42
CA VAL A 49 -6.87 -9.60 -22.40
C VAL A 49 -7.94 -9.57 -21.31
N SER A 50 -9.21 -9.51 -21.69
CA SER A 50 -10.32 -9.48 -20.73
C SER A 50 -10.38 -10.75 -19.86
N PHE A 51 -10.12 -11.92 -20.45
CA PHE A 51 -10.05 -13.17 -19.70
C PHE A 51 -8.93 -13.16 -18.66
N VAL A 52 -7.72 -12.72 -19.05
CA VAL A 52 -6.56 -12.65 -18.15
C VAL A 52 -6.79 -11.65 -17.02
N GLU A 53 -7.28 -10.45 -17.33
CA GLU A 53 -7.53 -9.40 -16.34
C GLU A 53 -8.58 -9.83 -15.30
N ASN A 54 -9.70 -10.42 -15.73
CA ASN A 54 -10.73 -10.91 -14.81
C ASN A 54 -10.26 -12.13 -14.00
N MET A 55 -9.40 -12.99 -14.58
CA MET A 55 -8.78 -14.09 -13.83
C MET A 55 -7.86 -13.60 -12.71
N VAL A 56 -7.10 -12.53 -12.96
CA VAL A 56 -6.27 -11.88 -11.95
C VAL A 56 -7.14 -11.31 -10.82
N VAL A 57 -8.29 -10.69 -11.12
CA VAL A 57 -9.22 -10.18 -10.10
C VAL A 57 -9.76 -11.32 -9.23
N VAL A 58 -10.23 -12.41 -9.84
CA VAL A 58 -10.74 -13.59 -9.13
C VAL A 58 -9.63 -14.19 -8.26
N ALA A 59 -8.44 -14.41 -8.81
CA ALA A 59 -7.30 -14.96 -8.07
C ALA A 59 -6.87 -14.05 -6.90
N ALA A 60 -6.88 -12.73 -7.08
CA ALA A 60 -6.55 -11.77 -6.03
C ALA A 60 -7.54 -11.81 -4.87
N ILE A 61 -8.84 -11.96 -5.15
CA ILE A 61 -9.88 -12.06 -4.13
C ILE A 61 -9.79 -13.39 -3.38
N PHE A 62 -9.57 -14.51 -4.08
CA PHE A 62 -9.45 -15.83 -3.45
C PHE A 62 -8.15 -16.02 -2.66
N LYS A 63 -7.06 -15.36 -3.07
CA LYS A 63 -5.77 -15.45 -2.39
C LYS A 63 -5.70 -14.57 -1.14
N ASN A 64 -6.45 -13.47 -1.09
CA ASN A 64 -6.40 -12.51 0.00
C ASN A 64 -7.61 -12.64 0.94
N GLN A 65 -7.41 -13.25 2.11
CA GLN A 65 -8.47 -13.43 3.11
C GLN A 65 -9.00 -12.11 3.71
N ASN A 66 -8.23 -11.01 3.63
CA ASN A 66 -8.67 -9.69 4.08
C ASN A 66 -9.76 -9.09 3.16
N LEU A 67 -10.00 -9.67 1.98
CA LEU A 67 -11.04 -9.26 1.05
C LEU A 67 -12.33 -10.09 1.18
N HIS A 68 -12.53 -10.85 2.26
CA HIS A 68 -13.75 -11.66 2.46
C HIS A 68 -14.98 -10.88 2.95
N SER A 69 -15.13 -9.63 2.52
CA SER A 69 -16.39 -8.89 2.71
C SER A 69 -17.43 -9.31 1.65
N PRO A 70 -18.74 -9.37 1.97
CA PRO A 70 -19.79 -9.71 1.00
C PRO A 70 -19.71 -8.95 -0.33
N MET A 71 -19.23 -7.70 -0.29
CA MET A 71 -19.05 -6.85 -1.46
C MET A 71 -18.03 -7.41 -2.48
N TYR A 72 -16.93 -8.00 -2.02
CA TYR A 72 -15.89 -8.55 -2.90
C TYR A 72 -16.33 -9.86 -3.56
N TYR A 73 -17.21 -10.64 -2.91
CA TYR A 73 -17.84 -11.80 -3.55
C TYR A 73 -18.76 -11.39 -4.71
N PHE A 74 -19.46 -10.25 -4.61
CA PHE A 74 -20.24 -9.72 -5.73
C PHE A 74 -19.34 -9.25 -6.89
N ILE A 75 -18.19 -8.62 -6.59
CA ILE A 75 -17.19 -8.25 -7.61
C ILE A 75 -16.59 -9.50 -8.26
N CYS A 76 -16.31 -10.56 -7.48
CA CYS A 76 -15.85 -11.83 -8.01
C CYS A 76 -16.87 -12.46 -8.97
N CYS A 77 -18.16 -12.40 -8.64
CA CYS A 77 -19.22 -12.92 -9.53
C CYS A 77 -19.39 -12.08 -10.80
N LEU A 78 -19.14 -10.78 -10.73
CA LEU A 78 -19.07 -9.90 -11.91
C LEU A 78 -17.90 -10.31 -12.81
N ALA A 79 -16.69 -10.47 -12.26
CA ALA A 79 -15.51 -10.92 -13.01
C ALA A 79 -15.70 -12.30 -13.65
N VAL A 80 -16.37 -13.23 -12.97
CA VAL A 80 -16.72 -14.54 -13.53
C VAL A 80 -17.72 -14.43 -14.69
N SER A 81 -18.67 -13.49 -14.61
CA SER A 81 -19.61 -13.23 -15.71
C SER A 81 -18.88 -12.66 -16.94
N ASP A 82 -17.96 -11.71 -16.72
CA ASP A 82 -17.11 -11.12 -17.77
C ASP A 82 -16.14 -12.13 -18.43
N MET A 83 -15.62 -13.08 -17.65
CA MET A 83 -14.85 -14.20 -18.19
C MET A 83 -15.70 -15.10 -19.09
N LEU A 84 -16.96 -15.33 -18.74
CA LEU A 84 -17.86 -16.17 -19.54
C LEU A 84 -18.14 -15.51 -20.91
N VAL A 85 -18.32 -14.18 -20.96
CA VAL A 85 -18.41 -13.41 -22.22
C VAL A 85 -17.13 -13.60 -23.04
N SER A 86 -15.97 -13.43 -22.41
CA SER A 86 -14.67 -13.48 -23.07
C SER A 86 -14.37 -14.86 -23.67
N ILE A 87 -14.59 -15.93 -22.91
CA ILE A 87 -14.40 -17.31 -23.36
C ILE A 87 -15.36 -17.64 -24.50
N SER A 88 -16.63 -17.26 -24.36
CA SER A 88 -17.64 -17.57 -25.39
C SER A 88 -17.30 -16.90 -26.71
N ASN A 89 -16.90 -15.62 -26.67
CA ASN A 89 -16.50 -14.87 -27.86
C ASN A 89 -15.21 -15.40 -28.52
N VAL A 90 -14.19 -15.78 -27.73
CA VAL A 90 -12.95 -16.35 -28.25
C VAL A 90 -13.21 -17.69 -28.93
N VAL A 91 -14.02 -18.56 -28.30
CA VAL A 91 -14.35 -19.89 -28.85
C VAL A 91 -15.18 -19.76 -30.13
N GLU A 92 -16.15 -18.84 -30.19
CA GLU A 92 -16.94 -18.55 -31.38
C GLU A 92 -16.04 -18.04 -32.53
N THR A 93 -15.13 -17.10 -32.24
CA THR A 93 -14.20 -16.54 -33.24
C THR A 93 -13.24 -17.60 -33.79
N ILE A 94 -12.68 -18.47 -32.93
CA ILE A 94 -11.82 -19.59 -33.34
C ILE A 94 -12.59 -20.57 -34.22
N PHE A 95 -13.84 -20.89 -33.85
CA PHE A 95 -14.66 -21.81 -34.60
C PHE A 95 -15.00 -21.29 -36.01
N MET A 96 -15.36 -20.00 -36.11
CA MET A 96 -15.61 -19.34 -37.39
C MET A 96 -14.36 -19.33 -38.29
N LEU A 97 -13.18 -19.05 -37.73
CA LEU A 97 -11.90 -19.11 -38.45
C LEU A 97 -11.55 -20.51 -38.96
N LEU A 98 -11.81 -21.55 -38.15
CA LEU A 98 -11.54 -22.95 -38.52
C LEU A 98 -12.48 -23.46 -39.63
N LEU A 99 -13.74 -23.00 -39.64
CA LEU A 99 -14.69 -23.26 -40.72
C LEU A 99 -14.29 -22.52 -42.01
N GLU A 100 -13.86 -21.26 -41.91
CA GLU A 100 -13.46 -20.42 -43.05
C GLU A 100 -12.21 -20.96 -43.77
N HIS A 101 -11.23 -21.47 -43.00
CA HIS A 101 -10.01 -22.08 -43.55
C HIS A 101 -10.19 -23.55 -43.98
N GLY A 102 -11.40 -24.11 -43.88
CA GLY A 102 -11.72 -25.49 -44.30
C GLY A 102 -11.04 -26.59 -43.47
N MET A 103 -10.50 -26.25 -42.29
CA MET A 103 -9.81 -27.18 -41.39
C MET A 103 -10.79 -28.03 -40.57
N LEU A 104 -12.07 -27.65 -40.53
CA LEU A 104 -13.12 -28.31 -39.77
C LEU A 104 -14.37 -28.45 -40.66
N VAL A 105 -14.84 -29.68 -40.90
CA VAL A 105 -16.06 -29.95 -41.68
C VAL A 105 -17.13 -30.45 -40.73
N MET A 106 -18.10 -29.59 -40.40
CA MET A 106 -19.20 -29.92 -39.52
C MET A 106 -20.55 -29.88 -40.25
N ASP A 107 -21.43 -30.81 -39.89
CA ASP A 107 -22.80 -30.80 -40.40
C ASP A 107 -23.56 -29.54 -39.96
N SER A 108 -24.41 -29.02 -40.85
CA SER A 108 -25.22 -27.82 -40.65
C SER A 108 -26.07 -27.84 -39.37
N SER A 109 -26.48 -29.02 -38.91
CA SER A 109 -27.22 -29.20 -37.66
C SER A 109 -26.35 -29.01 -36.41
N SER A 110 -25.07 -29.39 -36.49
CA SER A 110 -24.11 -29.29 -35.39
C SER A 110 -23.54 -27.87 -35.27
N VAL A 111 -23.34 -27.18 -36.40
CA VAL A 111 -22.97 -25.74 -36.40
C VAL A 111 -24.05 -24.91 -35.70
N ARG A 112 -25.32 -25.10 -36.06
CA ARG A 112 -26.44 -24.38 -35.44
C ARG A 112 -26.62 -24.70 -33.95
N LYS A 113 -26.35 -25.94 -33.52
CA LYS A 113 -26.40 -26.29 -32.10
C LYS A 113 -25.32 -25.58 -31.31
N MET A 114 -24.13 -25.46 -31.87
CA MET A 114 -23.03 -24.78 -31.20
C MET A 114 -23.26 -23.27 -31.13
N ASP A 115 -23.71 -22.65 -32.23
CA ASP A 115 -24.14 -21.24 -32.31
C ASP A 115 -25.13 -20.89 -31.19
N ASN A 116 -26.22 -21.68 -31.08
CA ASN A 116 -27.21 -21.53 -30.02
C ASN A 116 -26.64 -21.71 -28.59
N ILE A 117 -25.59 -22.51 -28.40
CA ILE A 117 -24.95 -22.69 -27.08
C ILE A 117 -24.09 -21.47 -26.75
N MET A 118 -23.34 -20.94 -27.73
CA MET A 118 -22.51 -19.75 -27.55
C MET A 118 -23.38 -18.52 -27.26
N ASP A 119 -24.46 -18.33 -28.02
CA ASP A 119 -25.46 -17.29 -27.76
C ASP A 119 -26.09 -17.41 -26.37
N MET A 120 -26.32 -18.62 -25.88
CA MET A 120 -26.87 -18.86 -24.54
C MET A 120 -25.90 -18.40 -23.46
N LEU A 121 -24.62 -18.73 -23.61
CA LEU A 121 -23.56 -18.35 -22.68
C LEU A 121 -23.33 -16.84 -22.69
N ILE A 122 -23.31 -16.21 -23.87
CA ILE A 122 -23.23 -14.76 -24.01
C ILE A 122 -24.43 -14.12 -23.32
N CYS A 123 -25.68 -14.45 -23.70
CA CYS A 123 -26.87 -13.86 -23.09
C CYS A 123 -26.95 -14.08 -21.56
N SER A 124 -26.54 -15.24 -21.06
CA SER A 124 -26.58 -15.54 -19.62
C SER A 124 -25.58 -14.71 -18.82
N SER A 125 -24.38 -14.50 -19.37
CA SER A 125 -23.38 -13.61 -18.77
C SER A 125 -23.80 -12.14 -18.84
N LEU A 126 -24.50 -11.71 -19.90
CA LEU A 126 -25.04 -10.35 -19.97
C LEU A 126 -26.03 -10.07 -18.83
N MET A 127 -26.96 -10.99 -18.62
CA MET A 127 -28.00 -10.87 -17.62
C MET A 127 -27.44 -10.95 -16.20
N SER A 128 -26.41 -11.77 -15.98
CA SER A 128 -25.74 -11.86 -14.68
C SER A 128 -24.91 -10.61 -14.38
N SER A 129 -24.12 -10.09 -15.32
CA SER A 129 -23.32 -8.86 -15.11
C SER A 129 -24.17 -7.65 -14.75
N LEU A 130 -25.29 -7.42 -15.46
CA LEU A 130 -26.25 -6.34 -15.12
C LEU A 130 -26.84 -6.53 -13.72
N SER A 131 -27.21 -7.76 -13.38
CA SER A 131 -27.80 -8.08 -12.09
C SER A 131 -26.81 -7.90 -10.94
N PHE A 132 -25.54 -8.28 -11.12
CA PHE A 132 -24.47 -8.09 -10.13
C PHE A 132 -24.11 -6.61 -9.95
N LEU A 133 -24.08 -5.80 -11.01
CA LEU A 133 -23.96 -4.34 -10.91
C LEU A 133 -25.10 -3.73 -10.08
N GLY A 134 -26.34 -4.22 -10.27
CA GLY A 134 -27.50 -3.87 -9.45
C GLY A 134 -27.34 -4.24 -7.98
N VAL A 135 -26.89 -5.45 -7.69
CA VAL A 135 -26.65 -5.93 -6.33
C VAL A 135 -25.54 -5.13 -5.64
N ILE A 136 -24.45 -4.80 -6.35
CA ILE A 136 -23.37 -3.95 -5.84
C ILE A 136 -23.90 -2.55 -5.51
N ALA A 137 -24.80 -2.00 -6.33
CA ALA A 137 -25.45 -0.71 -6.07
C ALA A 137 -26.29 -0.73 -4.79
N VAL A 138 -27.08 -1.80 -4.59
CA VAL A 138 -27.93 -2.00 -3.42
C VAL A 138 -27.08 -2.24 -2.16
N ASP A 139 -26.05 -3.07 -2.24
CA ASP A 139 -25.11 -3.30 -1.12
C ASP A 139 -24.42 -2.00 -0.69
N ARG A 140 -23.96 -1.19 -1.65
CA ARG A 140 -23.40 0.13 -1.37
C ARG A 140 -24.42 1.10 -0.79
N TYR A 141 -25.67 1.07 -1.26
CA TYR A 141 -26.77 1.83 -0.66
C TYR A 141 -26.97 1.45 0.82
N ILE A 142 -27.04 0.15 1.13
CA ILE A 142 -27.20 -0.33 2.52
C ILE A 142 -25.99 0.06 3.37
N THR A 143 -24.78 -0.05 2.83
CA THR A 143 -23.53 0.31 3.52
C THR A 143 -23.51 1.80 3.88
N ILE A 144 -23.96 2.68 2.99
CA ILE A 144 -23.95 4.14 3.20
C ILE A 144 -25.06 4.58 4.16
N PHE A 145 -26.28 4.05 4.01
CA PHE A 145 -27.45 4.54 4.74
C PHE A 145 -27.70 3.81 6.06
N TYR A 146 -27.29 2.54 6.15
CA TYR A 146 -27.50 1.68 7.32
C TYR A 146 -26.19 1.14 7.88
N ALA A 147 -25.13 1.94 7.89
CA ALA A 147 -23.78 1.54 8.33
C ALA A 147 -23.77 0.78 9.68
N LEU A 148 -24.52 1.26 10.68
CA LEU A 148 -24.60 0.65 12.02
C LEU A 148 -25.43 -0.65 12.08
N ARG A 149 -26.24 -0.94 11.05
CA ARG A 149 -27.05 -2.16 10.94
C ARG A 149 -26.61 -3.06 9.78
N TYR A 150 -25.59 -2.68 9.02
CA TYR A 150 -25.11 -3.42 7.86
C TYR A 150 -24.79 -4.87 8.21
N HIS A 151 -24.07 -5.09 9.32
CA HIS A 151 -23.68 -6.42 9.78
C HIS A 151 -24.88 -7.34 10.12
N ASN A 152 -26.04 -6.77 10.49
CA ASN A 152 -27.27 -7.52 10.74
C ASN A 152 -28.15 -7.69 9.49
N ILE A 153 -28.01 -6.79 8.50
CA ILE A 153 -28.78 -6.82 7.26
C ILE A 153 -28.11 -7.76 6.25
N MET A 154 -26.80 -7.61 6.05
CA MET A 154 -26.02 -8.27 5.02
C MET A 154 -25.07 -9.30 5.64
N THR A 155 -25.58 -10.51 5.86
CA THR A 155 -24.79 -11.65 6.34
C THR A 155 -24.25 -12.47 5.18
N PHE A 156 -23.17 -13.22 5.41
CA PHE A 156 -22.54 -14.09 4.41
C PHE A 156 -23.53 -15.08 3.77
N GLN A 157 -24.40 -15.70 4.57
CA GLN A 157 -25.43 -16.62 4.08
C GLN A 157 -26.43 -15.93 3.14
N ARG A 158 -26.86 -14.71 3.46
CA ARG A 158 -27.77 -13.94 2.60
C ARG A 158 -27.10 -13.51 1.30
N ALA A 159 -25.83 -13.15 1.34
CA ALA A 159 -25.05 -12.82 0.15
C ALA A 159 -24.95 -14.03 -0.80
N ILE A 160 -24.68 -15.24 -0.29
CA ILE A 160 -24.67 -16.47 -1.09
C ILE A 160 -26.03 -16.74 -1.72
N VAL A 161 -27.13 -16.60 -0.95
CA VAL A 161 -28.49 -16.78 -1.48
C VAL A 161 -28.77 -15.81 -2.65
N ILE A 162 -28.36 -14.55 -2.52
CA ILE A 162 -28.49 -13.55 -3.58
C ILE A 162 -27.67 -13.94 -4.82
N ILE A 163 -26.42 -14.38 -4.64
CA ILE A 163 -25.55 -14.83 -5.75
C ILE A 163 -26.20 -15.99 -6.51
N VAL A 164 -26.64 -17.03 -5.80
CA VAL A 164 -27.27 -18.21 -6.41
C VAL A 164 -28.55 -17.82 -7.14
N ALA A 165 -29.37 -16.95 -6.55
CA ALA A 165 -30.59 -16.46 -7.19
C ALA A 165 -30.30 -15.71 -8.51
N VAL A 166 -29.29 -14.84 -8.53
CA VAL A 166 -28.90 -14.08 -9.72
C VAL A 166 -28.47 -15.02 -10.86
N TRP A 167 -27.63 -16.03 -10.57
CA TRP A 167 -27.19 -16.99 -11.58
C TRP A 167 -28.34 -17.84 -12.13
N VAL A 168 -29.23 -18.32 -11.26
CA VAL A 168 -30.39 -19.14 -11.66
C VAL A 168 -31.35 -18.33 -12.53
N VAL A 169 -31.67 -17.10 -12.15
CA VAL A 169 -32.57 -16.23 -12.94
C VAL A 169 -31.97 -15.90 -14.31
N SER A 170 -30.66 -15.60 -14.36
CA SER A 170 -29.96 -15.22 -15.59
C SER A 170 -29.88 -16.39 -16.59
N THR A 171 -29.60 -17.60 -16.11
CA THR A 171 -29.52 -18.81 -16.95
C THR A 171 -30.88 -19.27 -17.45
N ILE A 172 -31.92 -19.23 -16.61
CA ILE A 172 -33.29 -19.57 -17.02
C ILE A 172 -33.79 -18.58 -18.08
N SER A 173 -33.61 -17.27 -17.84
CA SER A 173 -34.00 -16.22 -18.78
C SER A 173 -33.35 -16.41 -20.17
N SER A 174 -32.06 -16.74 -20.19
CA SER A 174 -31.28 -16.92 -21.43
C SER A 174 -31.64 -18.20 -22.17
N THR A 175 -31.99 -19.27 -21.44
CA THR A 175 -32.46 -20.52 -22.06
C THR A 175 -33.82 -20.32 -22.74
N ILE A 176 -34.70 -19.53 -22.12
CA ILE A 176 -36.02 -19.19 -22.68
C ILE A 176 -35.86 -18.32 -23.94
N PHE A 177 -34.86 -17.42 -23.97
CA PHE A 177 -34.54 -16.57 -25.12
C PHE A 177 -34.24 -17.35 -26.40
N ILE A 178 -33.53 -18.47 -26.28
CA ILE A 178 -33.08 -19.26 -27.44
C ILE A 178 -34.07 -20.38 -27.78
N ALA A 179 -34.79 -20.90 -26.80
CA ALA A 179 -35.75 -21.99 -27.00
C ALA A 179 -37.06 -21.52 -27.68
N TYR A 180 -37.48 -20.27 -27.49
CA TYR A 180 -38.76 -19.75 -27.99
C TYR A 180 -38.56 -18.58 -28.97
N ASP A 181 -38.77 -18.86 -30.26
CA ASP A 181 -38.77 -17.84 -31.31
C ASP A 181 -40.05 -17.00 -31.24
N SER A 182 -40.01 -15.88 -30.51
CA SER A 182 -41.09 -14.91 -30.51
C SER A 182 -40.63 -13.51 -30.12
N THR A 183 -41.24 -12.51 -30.74
CA THR A 183 -41.14 -11.08 -30.36
C THR A 183 -41.43 -10.85 -28.88
N THR A 184 -42.22 -11.73 -28.24
CA THR A 184 -42.54 -11.71 -26.82
C THR A 184 -41.31 -11.91 -25.93
N VAL A 185 -40.38 -12.79 -26.29
CA VAL A 185 -39.22 -13.08 -25.43
C VAL A 185 -38.17 -11.97 -25.54
N ILE A 186 -37.97 -11.41 -26.73
CA ILE A 186 -37.13 -10.21 -26.93
C ILE A 186 -37.72 -9.03 -26.15
N LEU A 187 -39.04 -8.86 -26.15
CA LEU A 187 -39.73 -7.82 -25.38
C LEU A 187 -39.57 -8.02 -23.86
N CYS A 188 -39.64 -9.25 -23.36
CA CYS A 188 -39.37 -9.55 -21.94
C CYS A 188 -37.94 -9.18 -21.54
N LEU A 189 -36.94 -9.45 -22.39
CA LEU A 189 -35.54 -9.12 -22.14
C LEU A 189 -35.30 -7.60 -22.12
N VAL A 190 -35.91 -6.87 -23.07
CA VAL A 190 -35.87 -5.40 -23.10
C VAL A 190 -36.55 -4.81 -21.86
N VAL A 191 -37.69 -5.36 -21.43
CA VAL A 191 -38.40 -4.92 -20.21
C VAL A 191 -37.56 -5.18 -18.96
N PHE A 192 -36.92 -6.34 -18.84
CA PHE A 192 -36.02 -6.66 -17.73
C PHE A 192 -34.86 -5.67 -17.68
N PHE A 193 -34.18 -5.43 -18.80
CA PHE A 193 -33.09 -4.48 -18.90
C PHE A 193 -33.52 -3.06 -18.49
N LEU A 194 -34.62 -2.55 -19.06
CA LEU A 194 -35.15 -1.23 -18.73
C LEU A 194 -35.54 -1.13 -17.25
N SER A 195 -36.12 -2.19 -16.67
CA SER A 195 -36.47 -2.20 -15.25
C SER A 195 -35.25 -2.11 -14.32
N MET A 196 -34.15 -2.80 -14.66
CA MET A 196 -32.90 -2.77 -13.91
C MET A 196 -32.19 -1.41 -14.06
N VAL A 197 -32.18 -0.85 -15.27
CA VAL A 197 -31.69 0.50 -15.53
C VAL A 197 -32.46 1.56 -14.74
N ILE A 198 -33.79 1.48 -14.73
CA ILE A 198 -34.64 2.40 -13.96
C ILE A 198 -34.36 2.27 -12.46
N LEU A 199 -34.26 1.03 -11.94
CA LEU A 199 -33.93 0.78 -10.54
C LEU A 199 -32.57 1.39 -10.18
N LEU A 200 -31.54 1.17 -11.01
CA LEU A 200 -30.20 1.71 -10.84
C LEU A 200 -30.18 3.24 -10.85
N VAL A 201 -30.82 3.87 -11.83
CA VAL A 201 -30.92 5.33 -11.94
C VAL A 201 -31.69 5.91 -10.75
N ALA A 202 -32.78 5.27 -10.32
CA ALA A 202 -33.57 5.71 -9.17
C ALA A 202 -32.76 5.65 -7.86
N LEU A 203 -32.07 4.52 -7.61
CA LEU A 203 -31.19 4.38 -6.44
C LEU A 203 -30.06 5.41 -6.47
N TYR A 204 -29.52 5.71 -7.65
CA TYR A 204 -28.43 6.65 -7.81
C TYR A 204 -28.86 8.11 -7.65
N ILE A 205 -29.98 8.53 -8.26
CA ILE A 205 -30.57 9.86 -8.06
C ILE A 205 -30.91 10.04 -6.58
N HIS A 206 -31.48 9.02 -5.94
CA HIS A 206 -31.83 9.09 -4.53
C HIS A 206 -30.58 9.21 -3.63
N MET A 207 -29.55 8.41 -3.89
CA MET A 207 -28.26 8.49 -3.19
C MET A 207 -27.59 9.86 -3.35
N PHE A 208 -27.57 10.42 -4.56
CA PHE A 208 -26.93 11.70 -4.84
C PHE A 208 -27.73 12.89 -4.29
N THR A 209 -29.05 12.91 -4.46
CA THR A 209 -29.92 13.98 -3.91
C THR A 209 -29.88 13.99 -2.39
N LEU A 210 -29.82 12.83 -1.75
CA LEU A 210 -29.76 12.72 -0.30
C LEU A 210 -28.35 13.04 0.23
N ALA A 211 -27.27 12.59 -0.44
CA ALA A 211 -25.90 13.02 -0.14
C ALA A 211 -25.74 14.54 -0.24
N HIS A 212 -26.37 15.17 -1.25
CA HIS A 212 -26.39 16.62 -1.40
C HIS A 212 -27.25 17.32 -0.34
N ARG A 213 -28.36 16.71 0.11
CA ARG A 213 -29.16 17.19 1.26
C ARG A 213 -28.38 17.09 2.58
N HIS A 214 -27.65 16.00 2.82
CA HIS A 214 -26.75 15.87 3.97
C HIS A 214 -25.60 16.88 3.91
N ALA A 215 -25.00 17.11 2.74
CA ALA A 215 -23.99 18.15 2.54
C ALA A 215 -24.51 19.55 2.88
N ARG A 216 -25.75 19.88 2.47
CA ARG A 216 -26.39 21.18 2.80
C ARG A 216 -26.75 21.32 4.28
N LYS A 217 -27.30 20.27 4.91
CA LYS A 217 -27.72 20.29 6.33
C LYS A 217 -26.54 20.33 7.31
N ILE A 218 -25.37 19.83 6.89
CA ILE A 218 -24.11 19.88 7.67
C ILE A 218 -23.35 21.18 7.42
N SER A 219 -23.48 21.81 6.24
CA SER A 219 -22.85 23.13 5.97
C SER A 219 -23.36 24.26 6.87
N SER A 220 -24.55 24.11 7.49
CA SER A 220 -25.07 25.03 8.50
C SER A 220 -24.56 24.78 9.93
N LEU A 221 -23.87 23.67 10.19
CA LEU A 221 -23.30 23.28 11.49
C LEU A 221 -21.79 23.00 11.35
N GLN A 222 -20.99 24.05 11.57
CA GLN A 222 -19.53 24.06 11.78
C GLN A 222 -18.58 23.86 10.57
N ARG A 223 -17.72 24.88 10.42
CA ARG A 223 -16.70 25.11 9.39
C ARG A 223 -15.40 24.28 9.55
N LYS A 224 -15.43 23.07 10.13
CA LYS A 224 -14.19 22.31 10.46
C LYS A 224 -14.16 20.82 10.10
N GLN A 225 -15.05 20.33 9.24
CA GLN A 225 -15.10 18.91 8.83
C GLN A 225 -15.03 18.69 7.31
N SER A 226 -14.12 19.38 6.62
CA SER A 226 -13.91 19.23 5.17
C SER A 226 -13.27 17.87 4.77
N ALA A 227 -12.59 17.16 5.68
CA ALA A 227 -11.88 15.92 5.37
C ALA A 227 -12.80 14.67 5.29
N MET A 228 -13.80 14.54 6.17
CA MET A 228 -14.74 13.42 6.19
C MET A 228 -15.70 13.44 4.97
N GLN A 229 -15.89 14.62 4.36
CA GLN A 229 -16.78 14.84 3.23
C GLN A 229 -16.20 14.30 1.91
N PHE A 230 -14.87 14.20 1.79
CA PHE A 230 -14.21 13.76 0.56
C PHE A 230 -14.12 12.22 0.46
N THR A 231 -14.11 11.50 1.59
CA THR A 231 -13.98 10.03 1.62
C THR A 231 -15.29 9.29 1.32
N SER A 232 -16.45 9.80 1.77
CA SER A 232 -17.76 9.21 1.40
C SER A 232 -18.15 9.46 -0.06
N MET A 233 -17.68 10.57 -0.64
CA MET A 233 -17.90 10.90 -2.05
C MET A 233 -17.01 10.10 -3.00
N LYS A 234 -15.77 9.74 -2.59
CA LYS A 234 -14.91 8.86 -3.39
C LYS A 234 -15.67 7.60 -3.74
N GLY A 235 -16.32 6.96 -2.74
CA GLY A 235 -17.23 5.81 -2.79
C GLY A 235 -18.35 5.88 -3.85
N ALA A 236 -19.02 7.02 -3.90
CA ALA A 236 -20.06 7.29 -4.88
C ALA A 236 -19.50 7.50 -6.30
N ILE A 237 -18.41 8.27 -6.44
CA ILE A 237 -17.82 8.66 -7.74
C ILE A 237 -17.42 7.45 -8.59
N THR A 238 -16.80 6.43 -8.03
CA THR A 238 -16.39 5.26 -8.84
C THR A 238 -17.55 4.37 -9.20
N LEU A 239 -18.60 4.34 -8.38
CA LEU A 239 -19.84 3.68 -8.76
C LEU A 239 -20.49 4.46 -9.92
N SER A 240 -20.41 5.80 -9.92
CA SER A 240 -20.82 6.65 -11.06
C SER A 240 -20.02 6.37 -12.34
N ILE A 241 -18.71 6.15 -12.21
CA ILE A 241 -17.83 5.85 -13.34
C ILE A 241 -18.15 4.46 -13.89
N LEU A 242 -18.29 3.43 -13.05
CA LEU A 242 -18.73 2.09 -13.46
C LEU A 242 -20.07 2.14 -14.18
N PHE A 243 -21.05 2.89 -13.67
CA PHE A 243 -22.33 3.09 -14.36
C PHE A 243 -22.20 3.86 -15.67
N GLY A 244 -21.37 4.91 -15.72
CA GLY A 244 -21.14 5.68 -16.94
C GLY A 244 -20.53 4.82 -18.05
N VAL A 245 -19.54 4.00 -17.72
CA VAL A 245 -18.92 3.04 -18.64
C VAL A 245 -19.95 2.00 -19.10
N PHE A 246 -20.77 1.48 -18.19
CA PHE A 246 -21.84 0.55 -18.54
C PHE A 246 -22.82 1.14 -19.58
N PHE A 247 -23.35 2.35 -19.37
CA PHE A 247 -24.27 2.95 -20.34
C PHE A 247 -23.64 3.20 -21.71
N VAL A 248 -22.36 3.60 -21.75
CA VAL A 248 -21.63 3.85 -23.00
C VAL A 248 -21.38 2.56 -23.77
N CYS A 249 -20.98 1.50 -23.06
CA CYS A 249 -20.64 0.22 -23.69
C CYS A 249 -21.88 -0.55 -24.13
N TRP A 250 -22.97 -0.51 -23.35
CA TRP A 250 -24.15 -1.34 -23.58
C TRP A 250 -25.30 -0.63 -24.31
N GLY A 251 -25.40 0.69 -24.19
CA GLY A 251 -26.49 1.48 -24.78
C GLY A 251 -26.74 1.23 -26.27
N PRO A 252 -25.69 1.17 -27.13
CA PRO A 252 -25.86 0.90 -28.55
C PRO A 252 -26.44 -0.48 -28.87
N PHE A 253 -26.07 -1.51 -28.11
CA PHE A 253 -26.58 -2.87 -28.30
C PHE A 253 -28.07 -3.01 -27.94
N PHE A 254 -28.51 -2.37 -26.86
CA PHE A 254 -29.93 -2.38 -26.50
C PHE A 254 -30.78 -1.53 -27.45
N LEU A 255 -30.23 -0.43 -27.97
CA LEU A 255 -30.88 0.34 -29.03
C LEU A 255 -31.04 -0.50 -30.30
N HIS A 256 -30.04 -1.34 -30.65
CA HIS A 256 -30.13 -2.30 -31.75
C HIS A 256 -31.30 -3.28 -31.57
N LEU A 257 -31.44 -3.90 -30.38
CA LEU A 257 -32.54 -4.82 -30.06
C LEU A 257 -33.92 -4.14 -30.15
N ILE A 258 -34.04 -2.89 -29.70
CA ILE A 258 -35.28 -2.11 -29.77
C ILE A 258 -35.63 -1.76 -31.22
N LEU A 259 -34.64 -1.37 -32.04
CA LEU A 259 -34.84 -0.99 -33.44
C LEU A 259 -35.22 -2.18 -34.34
N ILE A 260 -34.71 -3.38 -34.03
CA ILE A 260 -35.14 -4.63 -34.70
C ILE A 260 -36.65 -4.86 -34.52
N ILE A 261 -37.19 -4.61 -33.32
CA ILE A 261 -38.61 -4.82 -33.01
C ILE A 261 -39.49 -3.70 -33.58
N THR A 262 -39.05 -2.45 -33.47
CA THR A 262 -39.88 -1.27 -33.76
C THR A 262 -39.86 -0.85 -35.22
N CYS A 263 -38.80 -1.16 -35.97
CA CYS A 263 -38.64 -0.62 -37.32
C CYS A 263 -37.82 -1.51 -38.27
N PRO A 264 -38.32 -2.71 -38.64
CA PRO A 264 -37.57 -3.68 -39.45
C PRO A 264 -37.36 -3.26 -40.92
N GLY A 265 -38.11 -2.28 -41.44
CA GLY A 265 -38.14 -1.95 -42.87
C GLY A 265 -37.70 -0.53 -43.26
N GLN A 266 -37.22 0.29 -42.33
CA GLN A 266 -36.84 1.68 -42.61
C GLN A 266 -35.33 1.81 -42.89
N PRO A 267 -34.93 2.58 -43.92
CA PRO A 267 -33.53 2.63 -44.37
C PRO A 267 -32.55 3.16 -43.30
N ALA A 268 -33.01 4.02 -42.38
CA ALA A 268 -32.19 4.50 -41.25
C ALA A 268 -31.86 3.37 -40.25
N CYS A 269 -32.80 2.46 -40.00
CA CYS A 269 -32.62 1.31 -39.11
C CYS A 269 -31.71 0.25 -39.74
N THR A 270 -31.82 0.06 -41.07
CA THR A 270 -30.91 -0.80 -41.84
C THR A 270 -29.46 -0.30 -41.76
N CYS A 271 -29.25 1.02 -41.74
CA CYS A 271 -27.93 1.63 -41.49
C CYS A 271 -27.37 1.27 -40.11
N TYR A 272 -28.23 1.33 -39.08
CA TYR A 272 -27.86 1.02 -37.70
C TYR A 272 -27.49 -0.46 -37.53
N PHE A 273 -28.18 -1.35 -38.26
CA PHE A 273 -27.87 -2.79 -38.25
C PHE A 273 -26.49 -3.11 -38.84
N SER A 274 -25.96 -2.26 -39.74
CA SER A 274 -24.62 -2.41 -40.35
C SER A 274 -23.46 -2.28 -39.34
N TYR A 275 -23.71 -1.68 -38.17
CA TYR A 275 -22.69 -1.46 -37.13
C TYR A 275 -22.68 -2.53 -36.02
N PHE A 276 -23.35 -3.67 -36.22
CA PHE A 276 -23.46 -4.74 -35.23
C PHE A 276 -22.11 -5.19 -34.64
N SER A 277 -21.09 -5.39 -35.48
CA SER A 277 -19.74 -5.79 -35.04
C SER A 277 -19.07 -4.75 -34.13
N LEU A 278 -19.35 -3.46 -34.32
CA LEU A 278 -18.85 -2.38 -33.46
C LEU A 278 -19.52 -2.43 -32.08
N TYR A 279 -20.82 -2.76 -32.03
CA TYR A 279 -21.56 -2.88 -30.77
C TYR A 279 -21.08 -4.07 -29.94
N LEU A 280 -20.74 -5.19 -30.59
CA LEU A 280 -20.16 -6.36 -29.92
C LEU A 280 -18.78 -6.05 -29.30
N ILE A 281 -17.97 -5.21 -29.95
CA ILE A 281 -16.68 -4.78 -29.40
C ILE A 281 -16.85 -3.86 -28.19
N LEU A 282 -17.80 -2.93 -28.23
CA LEU A 282 -18.08 -2.07 -27.09
C LEU A 282 -18.50 -2.88 -25.85
N VAL A 283 -19.24 -3.97 -26.05
CA VAL A 283 -19.56 -4.93 -25.00
C VAL A 283 -18.32 -5.59 -24.41
N ILE A 284 -17.40 -6.06 -25.25
CA ILE A 284 -16.14 -6.70 -24.81
C ILE A 284 -15.23 -5.68 -24.07
N CYS A 285 -15.21 -4.43 -24.53
CA CYS A 285 -14.47 -3.35 -23.87
C CYS A 285 -14.96 -3.08 -22.44
N ASN A 286 -16.25 -3.31 -22.14
CA ASN A 286 -16.76 -3.16 -20.77
C ASN A 286 -16.05 -4.12 -19.80
N SER A 287 -15.92 -5.39 -20.20
CA SER A 287 -15.27 -6.44 -19.42
C SER A 287 -13.76 -6.25 -19.24
N VAL A 288 -13.12 -5.39 -20.05
CA VAL A 288 -11.71 -4.96 -19.90
C VAL A 288 -11.61 -3.77 -18.92
N VAL A 289 -12.55 -2.83 -19.00
CA VAL A 289 -12.49 -1.59 -18.23
C VAL A 289 -12.86 -1.80 -16.75
N ASP A 290 -13.74 -2.76 -16.45
CA ASP A 290 -14.22 -3.02 -15.09
C ASP A 290 -13.09 -3.40 -14.10
N PRO A 291 -12.20 -4.38 -14.39
CA PRO A 291 -11.01 -4.68 -13.58
C PRO A 291 -10.07 -3.49 -13.35
N ILE A 292 -9.84 -2.68 -14.38
CA ILE A 292 -8.97 -1.49 -14.33
C ILE A 292 -9.55 -0.48 -13.32
N ILE A 293 -10.86 -0.26 -13.34
CA ILE A 293 -11.53 0.65 -12.39
C ILE A 293 -11.40 0.14 -10.94
N TYR A 294 -11.52 -1.17 -10.71
CA TYR A 294 -11.34 -1.76 -9.37
C TYR A 294 -9.89 -1.65 -8.87
N ALA A 295 -8.91 -1.96 -9.73
CA ALA A 295 -7.49 -1.90 -9.43
C ALA A 295 -7.01 -0.48 -9.09
N PHE A 296 -7.47 0.54 -9.84
CA PHE A 296 -7.08 1.93 -9.60
C PHE A 296 -7.76 2.58 -8.41
N ARG A 297 -8.76 1.92 -7.78
CA ARG A 297 -9.59 2.58 -6.77
C ARG A 297 -9.65 1.88 -5.42
N SER A 298 -9.48 0.56 -5.32
CA SER A 298 -9.41 -0.10 -4.02
C SER A 298 -8.22 0.46 -3.20
N GLN A 299 -8.54 1.12 -2.09
CA GLN A 299 -7.55 1.67 -1.17
C GLN A 299 -6.88 0.55 -0.37
N GLU A 300 -7.61 -0.52 -0.07
CA GLU A 300 -7.12 -1.72 0.63
C GLU A 300 -6.14 -2.49 -0.26
N LEU A 301 -6.49 -2.81 -1.51
CA LEU A 301 -5.57 -3.51 -2.43
C LEU A 301 -4.28 -2.71 -2.71
N ARG A 302 -4.38 -1.38 -2.76
CA ARG A 302 -3.21 -0.48 -2.90
C ARG A 302 -2.43 -0.31 -1.60
N LYS A 303 -3.07 -0.41 -0.43
CA LYS A 303 -2.40 -0.45 0.87
C LYS A 303 -1.64 -1.76 1.01
N THR A 304 -2.28 -2.89 0.75
CA THR A 304 -1.65 -4.21 0.80
C THR A 304 -0.53 -4.36 -0.23
N LEU A 305 -0.56 -3.69 -1.39
CA LEU A 305 0.57 -3.66 -2.33
C LEU A 305 1.69 -2.68 -1.96
N LYS A 306 1.45 -1.72 -1.04
CA LYS A 306 2.39 -0.64 -0.68
C LYS A 306 2.97 -0.76 0.72
N GLU A 307 2.23 -1.32 1.67
CA GLU A 307 2.66 -1.62 3.05
C GLU A 307 3.72 -2.74 3.06
N VAL A 308 3.77 -3.53 1.99
CA VAL A 308 4.76 -4.58 1.69
C VAL A 308 6.20 -4.08 1.56
N VAL A 309 6.43 -2.77 1.54
CA VAL A 309 7.65 -2.19 0.98
C VAL A 309 8.53 -1.55 2.06
N MET A 310 8.18 -1.62 3.35
CA MET A 310 8.88 -0.90 4.43
C MET A 310 10.21 -1.54 4.85
N CYS A 311 10.26 -2.87 5.03
CA CYS A 311 11.45 -3.56 5.56
C CYS A 311 12.45 -4.06 4.48
N PHE A 312 12.03 -4.21 3.21
CA PHE A 312 12.90 -4.82 2.18
C PHE A 312 13.98 -3.89 1.67
N TRP A 313 13.70 -2.60 1.50
CA TRP A 313 14.66 -1.68 0.91
C TRP A 313 15.95 -1.60 1.71
N PHE A 314 15.92 -1.80 3.03
CA PHE A 314 17.16 -1.91 3.80
C PHE A 314 18.01 -3.08 3.31
N TRP A 315 17.46 -4.31 3.31
CA TRP A 315 18.16 -5.51 2.86
C TRP A 315 18.55 -5.44 1.38
N GLU A 316 17.73 -4.85 0.52
CA GLU A 316 18.08 -4.64 -0.89
C GLU A 316 19.27 -3.68 -1.02
N VAL A 317 19.25 -2.54 -0.32
CA VAL A 317 20.33 -1.54 -0.35
C VAL A 317 21.62 -2.11 0.24
N ILE A 318 21.58 -2.81 1.39
CA ILE A 318 22.80 -3.37 1.97
C ILE A 318 23.32 -4.57 1.16
N SER A 319 22.44 -5.42 0.61
CA SER A 319 22.87 -6.52 -0.28
C SER A 319 23.59 -5.96 -1.50
N ASP A 320 23.05 -4.89 -2.08
CA ASP A 320 23.64 -4.22 -3.22
C ASP A 320 24.97 -3.52 -2.89
N GLU A 321 25.10 -2.92 -1.69
CA GLU A 321 26.36 -2.35 -1.21
C GLU A 321 27.44 -3.41 -0.94
N HIS A 322 27.03 -4.62 -0.50
CA HIS A 322 27.92 -5.77 -0.28
C HIS A 322 28.11 -6.61 -1.56
N GLY A 323 27.45 -6.29 -2.67
CA GLY A 323 27.57 -7.03 -3.93
C GLY A 323 26.93 -8.42 -3.91
N ILE A 324 25.89 -8.63 -3.11
CA ILE A 324 25.17 -9.90 -3.00
C ILE A 324 23.99 -9.92 -3.98
N ASP A 325 23.91 -10.97 -4.80
CA ASP A 325 22.79 -11.19 -5.71
C ASP A 325 21.54 -11.72 -4.98
N PRO A 326 20.34 -11.69 -5.60
CA PRO A 326 19.13 -12.26 -5.01
C PRO A 326 19.20 -13.77 -4.72
N SER A 327 20.20 -14.48 -5.26
CA SER A 327 20.44 -15.92 -5.01
C SER A 327 21.38 -16.16 -3.81
N GLY A 328 21.91 -15.09 -3.22
CA GLY A 328 22.85 -15.09 -2.09
C GLY A 328 24.31 -15.23 -2.47
N ASN A 329 24.68 -15.18 -3.75
CA ASN A 329 26.07 -15.26 -4.19
C ASN A 329 26.72 -13.87 -4.19
N TYR A 330 28.00 -13.83 -3.88
CA TYR A 330 28.81 -12.61 -4.00
C TYR A 330 29.24 -12.39 -5.45
N VAL A 331 28.90 -11.21 -5.99
CA VAL A 331 29.27 -10.71 -7.32
C VAL A 331 29.93 -9.33 -7.19
N GLY A 332 30.46 -9.00 -6.01
CA GLY A 332 31.13 -7.74 -5.74
C GLY A 332 32.55 -7.67 -6.31
N ASP A 333 33.06 -6.45 -6.42
CA ASP A 333 34.37 -6.15 -7.01
C ASP A 333 35.45 -5.84 -5.94
N SER A 334 35.07 -5.71 -4.66
CA SER A 334 35.95 -5.19 -3.59
C SER A 334 35.96 -6.09 -2.36
N ASP A 335 37.16 -6.52 -1.94
CA ASP A 335 37.37 -7.36 -0.76
C ASP A 335 36.85 -6.71 0.55
N LEU A 336 36.84 -5.38 0.62
CA LEU A 336 36.31 -4.63 1.77
C LEU A 336 34.80 -4.87 1.99
N GLN A 337 34.08 -5.32 0.96
CA GLN A 337 32.66 -5.69 1.09
C GLN A 337 32.46 -6.98 1.88
N LEU A 338 33.45 -7.88 1.87
CA LEU A 338 33.39 -9.18 2.55
C LEU A 338 33.95 -9.12 3.97
N GLU A 339 34.80 -8.14 4.30
CA GLU A 339 35.54 -8.10 5.57
C GLU A 339 34.64 -8.13 6.82
N ARG A 340 33.48 -7.46 6.79
CA ARG A 340 32.50 -7.44 7.90
C ARG A 340 31.10 -7.89 7.49
N ILE A 341 31.01 -8.77 6.48
CA ILE A 341 29.73 -9.29 6.01
C ILE A 341 28.99 -10.12 7.07
N SER A 342 29.74 -10.74 7.98
CA SER A 342 29.24 -11.58 9.08
C SER A 342 28.38 -10.85 10.12
N VAL A 343 28.35 -9.50 10.09
CA VAL A 343 27.53 -8.68 10.98
C VAL A 343 26.04 -8.87 10.66
N TYR A 344 25.66 -8.80 9.38
CA TYR A 344 24.26 -8.90 8.93
C TYR A 344 23.94 -10.18 8.17
N TYR A 345 24.94 -10.93 7.68
CA TYR A 345 24.74 -12.15 6.92
C TYR A 345 25.40 -13.34 7.60
N ASN A 346 24.70 -14.48 7.57
CA ASN A 346 25.27 -15.78 7.91
C ASN A 346 25.85 -16.41 6.63
N GLU A 347 27.07 -16.95 6.71
CA GLU A 347 27.66 -17.71 5.61
C GLU A 347 27.15 -19.16 5.66
N ALA A 348 26.38 -19.56 4.65
CA ALA A 348 25.90 -20.92 4.48
C ALA A 348 26.87 -21.77 3.65
N SER A 349 26.70 -23.09 3.70
CA SER A 349 27.44 -24.03 2.83
C SER A 349 27.29 -23.60 1.37
N SER A 350 28.41 -23.51 0.63
CA SER A 350 28.55 -23.02 -0.76
C SER A 350 28.70 -21.50 -0.98
N HIS A 351 29.29 -20.77 -0.03
CA HIS A 351 29.56 -19.31 -0.14
C HIS A 351 28.30 -18.48 -0.45
N LYS A 352 27.17 -18.93 0.10
CA LYS A 352 25.90 -18.22 0.03
C LYS A 352 25.69 -17.43 1.30
N TYR A 353 25.41 -16.14 1.16
CA TYR A 353 25.16 -15.23 2.26
C TYR A 353 23.66 -15.10 2.49
N VAL A 354 23.21 -15.47 3.69
CA VAL A 354 21.79 -15.41 4.07
C VAL A 354 21.61 -14.32 5.15
N PRO A 355 20.71 -13.34 4.95
CA PRO A 355 20.36 -12.33 5.94
C PRO A 355 20.03 -12.91 7.30
N ARG A 356 20.63 -12.36 8.36
CA ARG A 356 20.22 -12.60 9.75
C ARG A 356 19.01 -11.69 10.06
N ALA A 357 17.88 -12.06 9.48
CA ALA A 357 16.61 -11.35 9.62
C ALA A 357 15.53 -12.30 10.16
N ILE A 358 14.66 -11.74 11.00
CA ILE A 358 13.44 -12.41 11.48
C ILE A 358 12.27 -11.53 11.04
N LEU A 359 11.35 -12.10 10.29
CA LEU A 359 10.20 -11.39 9.75
C LEU A 359 8.97 -11.80 10.52
N VAL A 360 8.35 -10.81 11.16
CA VAL A 360 7.23 -11.03 12.06
C VAL A 360 6.06 -10.15 11.63
N ASP A 361 4.89 -10.76 11.46
CA ASP A 361 3.64 -10.01 11.32
C ASP A 361 2.46 -10.87 11.77
N LEU A 362 1.45 -10.23 12.36
CA LEU A 362 0.20 -10.90 12.71
C LEU A 362 -0.67 -11.16 11.47
N GLU A 363 -0.41 -10.45 10.37
CA GLU A 363 -1.10 -10.64 9.10
C GLU A 363 -0.30 -11.51 8.12
N PRO A 364 -0.88 -12.58 7.55
CA PRO A 364 -0.17 -13.44 6.60
C PRO A 364 0.08 -12.78 5.23
N GLY A 365 -0.71 -11.76 4.88
CA GLY A 365 -0.65 -11.11 3.56
C GLY A 365 0.65 -10.35 3.30
N THR A 366 1.33 -9.87 4.33
CA THR A 366 2.61 -9.18 4.19
C THR A 366 3.70 -10.16 3.77
N MET A 367 3.73 -11.37 4.35
CA MET A 367 4.71 -12.44 4.08
C MET A 367 4.73 -12.92 2.63
N ASP A 368 3.57 -13.13 2.03
CA ASP A 368 3.45 -13.51 0.61
C ASP A 368 4.08 -12.45 -0.30
N SER A 369 3.90 -11.20 0.09
CA SER A 369 4.37 -10.07 -0.68
C SER A 369 5.87 -9.85 -0.49
N VAL A 370 6.40 -10.08 0.71
CA VAL A 370 7.85 -10.17 0.96
C VAL A 370 8.50 -11.18 0.01
N ARG A 371 7.94 -12.38 -0.05
CA ARG A 371 8.50 -13.49 -0.83
C ARG A 371 8.48 -13.20 -2.33
N SER A 372 7.52 -12.40 -2.79
CA SER A 372 7.44 -11.94 -4.18
C SER A 372 8.38 -10.78 -4.53
N GLY A 373 9.01 -10.14 -3.53
CA GLY A 373 9.97 -9.06 -3.72
C GLY A 373 11.27 -9.54 -4.39
N ALA A 374 12.08 -8.60 -4.88
CA ALA A 374 13.29 -8.91 -5.66
C ALA A 374 14.29 -9.79 -4.88
N PHE A 375 14.45 -9.54 -3.58
CA PHE A 375 15.30 -10.30 -2.67
C PHE A 375 14.49 -11.25 -1.76
N GLY A 376 13.22 -11.51 -2.05
CA GLY A 376 12.34 -12.31 -1.19
C GLY A 376 12.82 -13.74 -0.96
N HIS A 377 13.48 -14.34 -1.96
CA HIS A 377 14.06 -15.69 -1.89
C HIS A 377 15.36 -15.78 -1.08
N LEU A 378 15.96 -14.64 -0.74
CA LEU A 378 17.21 -14.59 0.02
C LEU A 378 16.99 -14.92 1.50
N PHE A 379 15.81 -14.60 2.05
CA PHE A 379 15.47 -14.85 3.44
C PHE A 379 15.23 -16.33 3.73
N ARG A 380 15.65 -16.79 4.91
CA ARG A 380 15.41 -18.16 5.36
C ARG A 380 13.90 -18.38 5.59
N PRO A 381 13.26 -19.40 4.96
CA PRO A 381 11.84 -19.67 5.13
C PRO A 381 11.42 -19.91 6.59
N ASP A 382 12.31 -20.49 7.40
CA ASP A 382 12.09 -20.76 8.83
C ASP A 382 11.99 -19.48 9.67
N ASN A 383 12.51 -18.35 9.17
CA ASN A 383 12.54 -17.08 9.90
C ASN A 383 11.30 -16.20 9.59
N PHE A 384 10.33 -16.74 8.84
CA PHE A 384 9.04 -16.11 8.61
C PHE A 384 8.04 -16.60 9.66
N ILE A 385 7.64 -15.70 10.54
CA ILE A 385 6.75 -16.00 11.65
C ILE A 385 5.53 -15.13 11.49
N PHE A 386 4.37 -15.76 11.31
CA PHE A 386 3.16 -15.01 11.05
C PHE A 386 1.93 -15.56 11.76
N GLY A 387 1.06 -14.64 12.16
CA GLY A 387 -0.25 -14.94 12.71
C GLY A 387 -1.29 -15.23 11.63
N GLN A 388 -2.49 -15.66 12.07
CA GLN A 388 -3.66 -15.75 11.20
C GLN A 388 -4.59 -14.54 11.32
N SER A 389 -4.47 -13.80 12.42
CA SER A 389 -5.34 -12.68 12.79
C SER A 389 -4.53 -11.39 12.90
N GLY A 390 -4.89 -10.36 12.13
CA GLY A 390 -4.23 -9.06 12.22
C GLY A 390 -4.62 -8.26 13.46
N ALA A 391 -3.72 -7.39 13.94
CA ALA A 391 -3.99 -6.50 15.08
C ALA A 391 -5.00 -5.37 14.77
N GLY A 392 -5.29 -5.09 13.49
CA GLY A 392 -6.31 -4.11 13.10
C GLY A 392 -6.05 -2.67 13.58
N ASN A 393 -4.79 -2.23 13.62
CA ASN A 393 -4.35 -0.95 14.20
C ASN A 393 -4.67 -0.76 15.69
N ASN A 394 -4.80 -1.85 16.45
CA ASN A 394 -4.99 -1.81 17.90
C ASN A 394 -3.72 -2.28 18.61
N TRP A 395 -3.08 -1.39 19.36
CA TRP A 395 -1.88 -1.71 20.15
C TRP A 395 -2.15 -2.78 21.21
N ALA A 396 -3.30 -2.73 21.90
CA ALA A 396 -3.63 -3.69 22.95
C ALA A 396 -3.75 -5.12 22.41
N LYS A 397 -4.25 -5.29 21.18
CA LYS A 397 -4.26 -6.59 20.51
C LYS A 397 -2.86 -7.13 20.23
N GLY A 398 -1.98 -6.26 19.74
CA GLY A 398 -0.59 -6.62 19.49
C GLY A 398 0.18 -6.92 20.79
N HIS A 399 -0.16 -6.25 21.89
CA HIS A 399 0.60 -6.35 23.13
C HIS A 399 0.09 -7.44 24.10
N TYR A 400 -1.22 -7.62 24.22
CA TYR A 400 -1.82 -8.48 25.26
C TYR A 400 -2.51 -9.73 24.72
N THR A 401 -3.01 -9.73 23.48
CA THR A 401 -3.79 -10.87 22.94
C THR A 401 -3.04 -11.59 21.83
N GLU A 402 -3.28 -11.24 20.57
CA GLU A 402 -2.75 -11.95 19.39
C GLU A 402 -1.21 -11.95 19.34
N GLY A 403 -0.57 -10.81 19.67
CA GLY A 403 0.89 -10.75 19.67
C GLY A 403 1.54 -11.48 20.84
N ALA A 404 0.85 -11.59 21.98
CA ALA A 404 1.31 -12.37 23.12
C ALA A 404 1.27 -13.89 22.83
N GLU A 405 0.33 -14.36 22.01
CA GLU A 405 0.32 -15.76 21.57
C GLU A 405 1.46 -16.07 20.58
N LEU A 406 1.85 -15.11 19.74
CA LEU A 406 2.87 -15.31 18.71
C LEU A 406 4.31 -15.05 19.20
N VAL A 407 4.50 -14.22 20.23
CA VAL A 407 5.84 -13.76 20.67
C VAL A 407 6.76 -14.91 21.07
N ASP A 408 6.24 -15.97 21.69
CA ASP A 408 7.04 -17.12 22.11
C ASP A 408 7.68 -17.83 20.90
N SER A 409 6.93 -17.96 19.79
CA SER A 409 7.45 -18.51 18.54
C SER A 409 8.54 -17.63 17.94
N VAL A 410 8.42 -16.31 18.08
CA VAL A 410 9.43 -15.34 17.66
C VAL A 410 10.70 -15.48 18.50
N LEU A 411 10.56 -15.55 19.82
CA LEU A 411 11.69 -15.69 20.74
C LEU A 411 12.48 -16.97 20.50
N ASP A 412 11.82 -18.08 20.14
CA ASP A 412 12.52 -19.32 19.79
C ASP A 412 13.43 -19.18 18.56
N VAL A 413 12.98 -18.43 17.54
CA VAL A 413 13.80 -18.13 16.37
C VAL A 413 14.90 -17.12 16.70
N VAL A 414 14.62 -16.12 17.55
CA VAL A 414 15.63 -15.18 18.07
C VAL A 414 16.74 -15.96 18.77
N ARG A 415 16.41 -16.87 19.69
CA ARG A 415 17.37 -17.73 20.40
C ARG A 415 18.23 -18.53 19.41
N LYS A 416 17.60 -19.17 18.42
CA LYS A 416 18.31 -19.95 17.39
C LYS A 416 19.31 -19.10 16.60
N GLU A 417 18.94 -17.88 16.23
CA GLU A 417 19.87 -16.98 15.52
C GLU A 417 20.96 -16.43 16.46
N CYS A 418 20.66 -16.17 17.73
CA CYS A 418 21.64 -15.76 18.74
C CYS A 418 22.68 -16.85 19.01
N GLU A 419 22.28 -18.12 19.12
CA GLU A 419 23.19 -19.25 19.30
C GLU A 419 24.12 -19.48 18.10
N ASN A 420 23.67 -19.10 16.90
CA ASN A 420 24.50 -19.16 15.68
C ASN A 420 25.52 -18.01 15.58
N CYS A 421 25.50 -17.03 16.50
CA CYS A 421 26.42 -15.90 16.49
C CYS A 421 27.65 -16.18 17.37
N ASP A 422 28.85 -15.91 16.86
CA ASP A 422 30.08 -15.99 17.67
C ASP A 422 30.08 -14.95 18.82
N CYS A 423 29.72 -13.70 18.51
CA CYS A 423 29.58 -12.62 19.48
C CYS A 423 28.48 -11.65 19.06
N LEU A 424 27.31 -11.79 19.67
CA LEU A 424 26.15 -10.95 19.40
C LEU A 424 26.38 -9.51 19.91
N GLN A 425 26.26 -8.51 19.04
CA GLN A 425 26.36 -7.11 19.46
C GLN A 425 25.07 -6.60 20.11
N GLY A 426 23.93 -6.91 19.49
CA GLY A 426 22.64 -6.36 19.86
C GLY A 426 21.54 -6.74 18.87
N PHE A 427 20.38 -6.13 19.06
CA PHE A 427 19.18 -6.32 18.23
C PHE A 427 18.81 -5.01 17.54
N GLN A 428 18.36 -5.10 16.30
CA GLN A 428 17.86 -3.97 15.53
C GLN A 428 16.40 -4.25 15.13
N LEU A 429 15.46 -3.53 15.71
CA LEU A 429 14.05 -3.62 15.37
C LEU A 429 13.64 -2.50 14.41
N THR A 430 12.92 -2.83 13.35
CA THR A 430 12.30 -1.87 12.43
C THR A 430 10.80 -1.98 12.53
N HIS A 431 10.14 -0.95 13.03
CA HIS A 431 8.69 -0.98 13.26
C HIS A 431 8.03 0.38 13.12
N SER A 432 6.69 0.39 13.04
CA SER A 432 5.90 1.63 13.07
C SER A 432 5.15 1.73 14.38
N LEU A 433 5.16 2.93 14.98
CA LEU A 433 4.47 3.22 16.23
C LEU A 433 2.96 3.45 16.04
N GLY A 434 2.51 3.73 14.80
CA GLY A 434 1.10 4.01 14.51
C GLY A 434 0.21 2.79 14.31
N GLY A 435 0.81 1.64 13.97
CA GLY A 435 0.09 0.38 13.70
C GLY A 435 -0.40 -0.32 14.97
N GLY A 436 -0.80 -1.59 14.86
CA GLY A 436 -1.11 -2.45 16.01
C GLY A 436 -0.06 -3.55 16.23
N THR A 437 0.36 -4.22 15.15
CA THR A 437 1.39 -5.26 15.20
C THR A 437 2.77 -4.67 15.52
N GLY A 438 3.28 -3.79 14.65
CA GLY A 438 4.61 -3.22 14.81
C GLY A 438 4.78 -2.42 16.10
N SER A 439 3.71 -1.79 16.58
CA SER A 439 3.72 -1.02 17.82
C SER A 439 3.59 -1.95 19.03
N GLY A 440 2.45 -2.62 19.21
CA GLY A 440 2.13 -3.44 20.38
C GLY A 440 2.96 -4.70 20.51
N MET A 441 3.01 -5.52 19.46
CA MET A 441 3.82 -6.74 19.47
C MET A 441 5.31 -6.40 19.41
N GLY A 442 5.69 -5.32 18.70
CA GLY A 442 7.06 -4.84 18.65
C GLY A 442 7.60 -4.45 20.03
N THR A 443 6.85 -3.67 20.80
CA THR A 443 7.26 -3.29 22.17
C THR A 443 7.23 -4.47 23.14
N LEU A 444 6.30 -5.41 22.98
CA LEU A 444 6.30 -6.66 23.75
C LEU A 444 7.59 -7.47 23.49
N LEU A 445 7.97 -7.61 22.23
CA LEU A 445 9.18 -8.32 21.83
C LEU A 445 10.43 -7.64 22.39
N ILE A 446 10.51 -6.30 22.35
CA ILE A 446 11.62 -5.54 22.94
C ILE A 446 11.75 -5.86 24.42
N SER A 447 10.64 -5.77 25.19
CA SER A 447 10.64 -6.05 26.63
C SER A 447 11.12 -7.48 26.92
N LYS A 448 10.62 -8.48 26.20
CA LYS A 448 11.04 -9.88 26.37
C LYS A 448 12.49 -10.12 26.00
N VAL A 449 12.97 -9.51 24.92
CA VAL A 449 14.38 -9.61 24.52
C VAL A 449 15.29 -8.91 25.53
N ARG A 450 14.84 -7.80 26.14
CA ARG A 450 15.59 -7.10 27.19
C ARG A 450 15.65 -7.92 28.49
N GLU A 451 14.59 -8.63 28.84
CA GLU A 451 14.56 -9.58 29.96
C GLU A 451 15.56 -10.75 29.75
N GLU A 452 15.63 -11.31 28.54
CA GLU A 452 16.48 -12.47 28.24
C GLU A 452 17.95 -12.09 27.94
N TYR A 453 18.18 -10.94 27.32
CA TYR A 453 19.49 -10.44 26.90
C TYR A 453 19.77 -9.02 27.43
N PRO A 454 19.85 -8.81 28.76
CA PRO A 454 19.99 -7.49 29.36
C PRO A 454 21.31 -6.79 28.98
N ASP A 455 22.39 -7.55 28.77
CA ASP A 455 23.71 -7.01 28.42
C ASP A 455 23.83 -6.58 26.96
N ARG A 456 22.84 -6.82 26.10
CA ARG A 456 22.92 -6.57 24.66
C ARG A 456 22.23 -5.26 24.31
N ILE A 457 22.80 -4.55 23.33
CA ILE A 457 22.28 -3.27 22.86
C ILE A 457 20.97 -3.48 22.10
N MET A 458 19.95 -2.69 22.42
CA MET A 458 18.65 -2.70 21.76
C MET A 458 18.44 -1.41 20.98
N ASN A 459 18.44 -1.53 19.65
CA ASN A 459 18.27 -0.42 18.73
C ASN A 459 16.94 -0.52 17.99
N THR A 460 16.24 0.61 17.84
CA THR A 460 15.00 0.66 17.07
C THR A 460 15.00 1.73 16.00
N PHE A 461 14.48 1.40 14.82
CA PHE A 461 14.09 2.34 13.79
C PHE A 461 12.57 2.48 13.86
N SER A 462 12.14 3.56 14.51
CA SER A 462 10.74 3.77 14.88
C SER A 462 10.10 4.80 13.97
N VAL A 463 9.17 4.34 13.13
CA VAL A 463 8.41 5.22 12.24
C VAL A 463 7.24 5.82 13.00
N VAL A 464 7.31 7.14 13.21
CA VAL A 464 6.33 7.95 13.91
C VAL A 464 5.17 8.27 12.95
N PRO A 465 3.91 8.09 13.39
CA PRO A 465 2.75 8.38 12.56
C PRO A 465 2.60 9.87 12.25
N SER A 466 1.93 10.17 11.12
CA SER A 466 1.57 11.54 10.75
C SER A 466 0.19 11.57 10.09
N PRO A 467 -0.68 12.53 10.47
CA PRO A 467 -2.00 12.71 9.86
C PRO A 467 -1.94 13.17 8.40
N LYS A 468 -0.77 13.58 7.88
CA LYS A 468 -0.58 13.90 6.46
C LYS A 468 -0.50 12.65 5.57
N VAL A 469 -0.09 11.52 6.16
CA VAL A 469 0.30 10.29 5.43
C VAL A 469 -0.68 9.15 5.68
N SER A 470 -1.29 9.09 6.87
CA SER A 470 -2.26 8.06 7.24
C SER A 470 -3.63 8.63 7.62
N ASP A 471 -4.69 7.89 7.25
CA ASP A 471 -6.09 8.21 7.54
C ASP A 471 -6.58 7.58 8.88
N THR A 472 -5.73 6.81 9.56
CA THR A 472 -6.10 6.10 10.81
C THR A 472 -6.14 7.07 11.97
N VAL A 473 -7.28 7.12 12.68
CA VAL A 473 -7.48 8.09 13.78
C VAL A 473 -6.86 7.66 15.11
N VAL A 474 -6.61 6.36 15.32
CA VAL A 474 -6.13 5.82 16.61
C VAL A 474 -4.61 5.79 16.76
N GLU A 475 -3.85 6.22 15.74
CA GLU A 475 -2.38 6.19 15.76
C GLU A 475 -1.73 6.92 16.95
N PRO A 476 -2.27 8.07 17.43
CA PRO A 476 -1.70 8.72 18.62
C PRO A 476 -1.79 7.85 19.88
N TYR A 477 -2.83 7.01 20.04
CA TYR A 477 -2.90 6.06 21.16
C TYR A 477 -1.78 5.03 21.06
N ASN A 478 -1.67 4.38 19.91
CA ASN A 478 -0.63 3.37 19.66
C ASN A 478 0.77 3.95 19.86
N ALA A 479 1.00 5.18 19.37
CA ALA A 479 2.31 5.83 19.47
C ALA A 479 2.66 6.19 20.92
N THR A 480 1.75 6.80 21.69
CA THR A 480 2.00 7.13 23.10
C THR A 480 2.32 5.90 23.93
N LEU A 481 1.54 4.83 23.78
CA LEU A 481 1.76 3.57 24.49
C LEU A 481 3.09 2.92 24.09
N SER A 482 3.46 3.01 22.81
CA SER A 482 4.73 2.47 22.34
C SER A 482 5.92 3.27 22.83
N ILE A 483 5.84 4.60 22.82
CA ILE A 483 6.92 5.48 23.29
C ILE A 483 7.19 5.21 24.77
N HIS A 484 6.14 5.06 25.59
CA HIS A 484 6.28 4.69 27.00
C HIS A 484 7.17 3.44 27.17
N GLN A 485 6.94 2.39 26.36
CA GLN A 485 7.74 1.16 26.41
C GLN A 485 9.16 1.34 25.84
N LEU A 486 9.34 2.20 24.83
CA LEU A 486 10.66 2.45 24.22
C LEU A 486 11.59 3.22 25.16
N VAL A 487 11.06 4.16 25.95
CA VAL A 487 11.82 4.96 26.93
C VAL A 487 12.55 4.07 27.95
N GLU A 488 11.96 2.93 28.32
CA GLU A 488 12.52 2.07 29.37
C GLU A 488 13.33 0.90 28.80
N ASN A 489 12.94 0.37 27.64
CA ASN A 489 13.47 -0.90 27.15
C ASN A 489 14.48 -0.78 25.99
N THR A 490 14.73 0.42 25.45
CA THR A 490 15.66 0.62 24.33
C THR A 490 16.87 1.47 24.70
N ASP A 491 18.02 1.17 24.09
CA ASP A 491 19.25 1.93 24.30
C ASP A 491 19.42 3.03 23.23
N GLU A 492 18.93 2.81 22.00
CA GLU A 492 18.91 3.81 20.93
C GLU A 492 17.61 3.72 20.11
N THR A 493 16.93 4.86 19.93
CA THR A 493 15.75 4.92 19.06
C THR A 493 15.90 6.00 17.99
N TYR A 494 15.96 5.57 16.73
CA TYR A 494 15.99 6.45 15.57
C TYR A 494 14.56 6.85 15.18
N CYS A 495 14.20 8.10 15.46
CA CYS A 495 12.88 8.63 15.16
C CYS A 495 12.75 9.03 13.69
N ILE A 496 11.93 8.30 12.95
CA ILE A 496 11.65 8.56 11.54
C ILE A 496 10.22 9.09 11.42
N ASP A 497 10.06 10.35 11.05
CA ASP A 497 8.76 10.99 10.96
C ASP A 497 8.24 11.00 9.51
N ASN A 498 7.09 10.36 9.31
CA ASN A 498 6.39 10.36 8.02
C ASN A 498 6.04 11.78 7.54
N GLU A 499 5.83 12.74 8.45
CA GLU A 499 5.62 14.15 8.10
C GLU A 499 6.86 14.75 7.42
N ALA A 500 8.04 14.55 8.02
CA ALA A 500 9.30 15.05 7.50
C ALA A 500 9.66 14.40 6.17
N LEU A 501 9.51 13.07 6.07
CA LEU A 501 9.76 12.34 4.84
C LEU A 501 8.87 12.85 3.69
N TYR A 502 7.59 13.08 3.96
CA TYR A 502 6.67 13.63 2.96
C TYR A 502 7.08 15.04 2.53
N ASP A 503 7.40 15.91 3.49
CA ASP A 503 7.84 17.28 3.20
C ASP A 503 9.18 17.32 2.43
N ILE A 504 10.12 16.40 2.69
CA ILE A 504 11.35 16.23 1.90
C ILE A 504 11.03 15.82 0.47
N CYS A 505 10.22 14.77 0.28
CA CYS A 505 9.86 14.28 -1.05
C CYS A 505 9.15 15.36 -1.89
N PHE A 506 8.20 16.07 -1.27
CA PHE A 506 7.40 17.08 -1.95
C PHE A 506 8.19 18.37 -2.21
N ARG A 507 8.86 18.92 -1.19
CA ARG A 507 9.51 20.24 -1.27
C ARG A 507 10.94 20.18 -1.82
N THR A 508 11.73 19.20 -1.39
CA THR A 508 13.16 19.09 -1.72
C THR A 508 13.37 18.28 -2.99
N LEU A 509 12.75 17.09 -3.10
CA LEU A 509 12.88 16.24 -4.28
C LEU A 509 11.92 16.63 -5.44
N LYS A 510 10.98 17.55 -5.19
CA LYS A 510 10.00 18.06 -6.16
C LYS A 510 9.09 16.97 -6.76
N LEU A 511 8.75 15.96 -5.96
CA LEU A 511 7.80 14.92 -6.34
C LEU A 511 6.37 15.43 -6.09
N ALA A 512 5.56 15.54 -7.16
CA ALA A 512 4.20 16.08 -7.06
C ALA A 512 3.27 15.20 -6.20
N THR A 513 3.48 13.87 -6.23
CA THR A 513 2.71 12.89 -5.45
C THR A 513 3.67 11.85 -4.85
N PRO A 514 4.25 12.10 -3.66
CA PRO A 514 5.11 11.14 -2.97
C PRO A 514 4.39 9.83 -2.68
N THR A 515 5.04 8.71 -2.97
CA THR A 515 4.55 7.36 -2.64
C THR A 515 5.34 6.77 -1.48
N TYR A 516 4.81 5.74 -0.81
CA TYR A 516 5.56 5.03 0.24
C TYR A 516 6.91 4.48 -0.26
N GLY A 517 7.03 4.09 -1.53
CA GLY A 517 8.33 3.71 -2.10
C GLY A 517 9.37 4.83 -2.06
N ASP A 518 8.95 6.08 -2.31
CA ASP A 518 9.84 7.25 -2.24
C ASP A 518 10.26 7.54 -0.79
N LEU A 519 9.34 7.42 0.16
CA LEU A 519 9.63 7.57 1.59
C LEU A 519 10.60 6.47 2.06
N ASN A 520 10.37 5.22 1.66
CA ASN A 520 11.18 4.08 2.06
C ASN A 520 12.59 4.13 1.45
N HIS A 521 12.75 4.72 0.27
CA HIS A 521 14.07 5.01 -0.29
C HIS A 521 14.89 5.95 0.62
N LEU A 522 14.26 6.96 1.23
CA LEU A 522 14.95 7.83 2.19
C LEU A 522 15.28 7.11 3.51
N VAL A 523 14.36 6.29 4.00
CA VAL A 523 14.54 5.48 5.22
C VAL A 523 15.69 4.49 5.04
N SER A 524 15.69 3.72 3.96
CA SER A 524 16.75 2.75 3.65
C SER A 524 18.12 3.40 3.46
N ALA A 525 18.20 4.56 2.80
CA ALA A 525 19.45 5.33 2.69
C ALA A 525 19.97 5.78 4.06
N THR A 526 19.08 6.20 4.95
CA THR A 526 19.41 6.60 6.33
C THR A 526 19.89 5.40 7.14
N MET A 527 19.15 4.29 7.12
CA MET A 527 19.53 3.06 7.82
C MET A 527 20.86 2.49 7.33
N SER A 528 21.10 2.50 6.00
CA SER A 528 22.39 2.12 5.43
C SER A 528 23.51 3.03 5.96
N GLY A 529 23.27 4.34 6.01
CA GLY A 529 24.20 5.32 6.55
C GLY A 529 24.57 5.10 8.02
N VAL A 530 23.57 4.94 8.89
CA VAL A 530 23.75 4.69 10.33
C VAL A 530 24.54 3.40 10.58
N THR A 531 24.27 2.35 9.81
CA THR A 531 24.90 1.02 9.98
C THR A 531 26.25 0.89 9.26
N THR A 532 26.72 1.95 8.59
CA THR A 532 27.95 1.90 7.78
C THR A 532 29.19 1.57 8.61
N SER A 533 29.33 2.14 9.83
CA SER A 533 30.48 1.89 10.72
C SER A 533 30.57 0.44 11.21
N LEU A 534 29.44 -0.28 11.19
CA LEU A 534 29.35 -1.69 11.56
C LEU A 534 29.71 -2.58 10.37
N ARG A 535 29.18 -2.25 9.19
CA ARG A 535 29.27 -3.06 7.97
C ARG A 535 30.59 -2.96 7.23
N PHE A 536 31.28 -1.84 7.37
CA PHE A 536 32.56 -1.61 6.70
C PHE A 536 33.64 -1.24 7.71
N PRO A 537 34.88 -1.69 7.49
CA PRO A 537 36.01 -1.18 8.25
C PRO A 537 36.17 0.32 7.98
N GLY A 538 36.32 1.10 9.05
CA GLY A 538 36.54 2.54 8.99
C GLY A 538 37.73 2.94 9.86
N GLN A 539 38.32 4.10 9.57
CA GLN A 539 39.45 4.60 10.38
C GLN A 539 39.04 4.89 11.83
N LEU A 540 37.76 5.25 12.04
CA LEU A 540 37.14 5.34 13.36
C LEU A 540 36.19 4.15 13.56
N ASN A 541 36.70 3.06 14.15
CA ASN A 541 35.88 1.88 14.48
C ASN A 541 34.94 2.21 15.66
N ALA A 542 33.66 2.40 15.35
CA ALA A 542 32.57 2.52 16.33
C ALA A 542 31.65 1.31 16.22
N ASP A 543 31.71 0.42 17.23
CA ASP A 543 30.67 -0.58 17.46
C ASP A 543 29.37 0.10 17.96
N LEU A 544 28.26 -0.65 18.01
CA LEU A 544 26.97 -0.16 18.49
C LEU A 544 27.01 0.40 19.92
N ARG A 545 27.69 -0.29 20.84
CA ARG A 545 27.83 0.16 22.24
C ARG A 545 28.64 1.45 22.33
N LYS A 546 29.69 1.58 21.52
CA LYS A 546 30.53 2.78 21.46
C LYS A 546 29.77 3.95 20.85
N LEU A 547 28.88 3.69 19.89
CA LEU A 547 27.96 4.72 19.40
C LEU A 547 27.01 5.16 20.54
N ALA A 548 26.36 4.21 21.21
CA ALA A 548 25.45 4.49 22.31
C ALA A 548 26.10 5.32 23.42
N VAL A 549 27.28 4.91 23.90
CA VAL A 549 28.02 5.61 24.97
C VAL A 549 28.42 7.04 24.57
N ASN A 550 28.68 7.29 23.28
CA ASN A 550 29.01 8.64 22.83
C ASN A 550 27.78 9.51 22.55
N MET A 551 26.62 8.91 22.31
CA MET A 551 25.42 9.61 21.85
C MET A 551 24.36 9.79 22.93
N VAL A 552 24.34 8.94 23.95
CA VAL A 552 23.34 8.93 25.02
C VAL A 552 23.99 9.39 26.33
N PRO A 553 23.93 10.69 26.67
CA PRO A 553 24.44 11.18 27.96
C PRO A 553 23.54 10.74 29.13
N PHE A 554 22.23 10.66 28.89
CA PHE A 554 21.23 10.28 29.88
C PHE A 554 20.37 9.11 29.38
N PRO A 555 20.12 8.07 30.20
CA PRO A 555 19.47 6.84 29.75
C PRO A 555 18.12 7.04 29.06
N ARG A 556 17.27 7.97 29.52
CA ARG A 556 15.95 8.23 28.92
C ARG A 556 16.02 9.07 27.63
N LEU A 557 17.10 9.82 27.42
CA LEU A 557 17.26 10.74 26.29
C LEU A 557 18.05 10.09 25.14
N HIS A 558 17.52 8.97 24.64
CA HIS A 558 18.13 8.18 23.57
C HIS A 558 17.37 8.24 22.24
N PHE A 559 16.53 9.27 22.05
CA PHE A 559 15.77 9.46 20.81
C PHE A 559 16.53 10.35 19.84
N PHE A 560 16.99 9.76 18.73
CA PHE A 560 17.81 10.45 17.74
C PHE A 560 16.98 11.01 16.60
N MET A 561 17.42 12.15 16.09
CA MET A 561 16.98 12.77 14.84
C MET A 561 17.95 12.38 13.72
N PRO A 562 17.59 11.46 12.82
CA PRO A 562 18.43 11.14 11.69
C PRO A 562 18.29 12.17 10.58
N GLY A 563 19.35 12.31 9.79
CA GLY A 563 19.39 13.13 8.59
C GLY A 563 20.27 12.49 7.51
N PHE A 564 20.00 12.80 6.26
CA PHE A 564 20.79 12.30 5.13
C PHE A 564 21.14 13.42 4.16
N ALA A 565 22.36 13.38 3.63
CA ALA A 565 22.83 14.23 2.56
C ALA A 565 23.67 13.41 1.57
N PRO A 566 23.59 13.68 0.26
CA PRO A 566 22.82 14.72 -0.38
C PRO A 566 21.36 14.33 -0.65
N LEU A 567 20.45 15.29 -0.51
CA LEU A 567 19.08 15.19 -1.01
C LEU A 567 18.93 16.12 -2.21
N THR A 568 18.99 15.55 -3.41
CA THR A 568 18.88 16.29 -4.67
C THR A 568 17.84 15.66 -5.59
N ALA A 569 16.97 16.49 -6.18
CA ALA A 569 16.04 16.04 -7.21
C ALA A 569 16.81 15.48 -8.43
N ARG A 570 16.24 14.44 -9.09
CA ARG A 570 16.87 13.74 -10.22
C ARG A 570 17.33 14.69 -11.35
N GLY A 571 16.56 15.75 -11.61
CA GLY A 571 16.90 16.75 -12.63
C GLY A 571 18.03 17.72 -12.26
N SER A 572 18.34 17.88 -10.97
CA SER A 572 19.38 18.79 -10.47
C SER A 572 20.69 18.09 -10.10
N GLN A 573 20.68 16.76 -10.04
CA GLN A 573 21.82 15.94 -9.63
C GLN A 573 23.06 16.11 -10.53
N GLN A 574 22.86 16.36 -11.84
CA GLN A 574 23.96 16.55 -12.80
C GLN A 574 24.65 17.91 -12.70
N TYR A 575 23.98 18.93 -12.15
CA TYR A 575 24.46 20.31 -12.13
C TYR A 575 25.13 20.70 -10.81
N ARG A 576 25.02 19.86 -9.76
CA ARG A 576 25.52 20.16 -8.42
C ARG A 576 26.84 19.44 -8.16
N ALA A 577 27.89 20.21 -7.86
CA ALA A 577 29.16 19.66 -7.43
C ALA A 577 29.07 19.27 -5.94
N LEU A 578 29.00 17.97 -5.66
CA LEU A 578 29.04 17.48 -4.28
C LEU A 578 30.44 17.72 -3.72
N THR A 579 30.54 18.51 -2.65
CA THR A 579 31.78 18.80 -1.91
C THR A 579 31.55 18.59 -0.41
N VAL A 580 32.63 18.41 0.37
CA VAL A 580 32.52 18.22 1.83
C VAL A 580 31.81 19.41 2.50
N PRO A 581 32.13 20.69 2.20
CA PRO A 581 31.41 21.83 2.80
C PRO A 581 29.91 21.83 2.47
N GLU A 582 29.53 21.46 1.24
CA GLU A 582 28.12 21.38 0.87
C GLU A 582 27.37 20.27 1.63
N LEU A 583 27.99 19.10 1.79
CA LEU A 583 27.42 18.00 2.58
C LEU A 583 27.23 18.42 4.03
N THR A 584 28.27 19.02 4.62
CA THR A 584 28.25 19.50 6.00
C THR A 584 27.19 20.58 6.21
N GLN A 585 27.04 21.52 5.28
CA GLN A 585 25.98 22.52 5.36
C GLN A 585 24.57 21.90 5.22
N GLN A 586 24.40 20.93 4.32
CA GLN A 586 23.10 20.30 4.11
C GLN A 586 22.68 19.41 5.28
N MET A 587 23.63 18.75 5.94
CA MET A 587 23.37 17.94 7.13
C MET A 587 22.73 18.73 8.27
N PHE A 588 23.15 19.97 8.51
CA PHE A 588 22.59 20.82 9.57
C PHE A 588 21.38 21.67 9.10
N ASP A 589 20.89 21.48 7.86
CA ASP A 589 19.66 22.13 7.41
C ASP A 589 18.44 21.39 7.98
N ALA A 590 17.50 22.13 8.55
CA ALA A 590 16.26 21.58 9.10
C ALA A 590 15.44 20.81 8.04
N LYS A 591 15.61 21.17 6.76
CA LYS A 591 14.92 20.51 5.62
C LYS A 591 15.43 19.11 5.32
N ASN A 592 16.59 18.73 5.85
CA ASN A 592 17.24 17.44 5.62
C ASN A 592 17.07 16.47 6.79
N MET A 593 16.40 16.91 7.86
CA MET A 593 16.06 16.07 9.01
C MET A 593 14.89 15.15 8.66
N MET A 594 15.02 13.89 9.04
CA MET A 594 13.98 12.87 8.87
C MET A 594 12.97 12.88 10.03
N ALA A 595 13.15 13.75 11.02
CA ALA A 595 12.18 14.06 12.07
C ALA A 595 11.66 15.49 11.86
N ALA A 596 10.34 15.71 11.97
CA ALA A 596 9.74 17.02 11.71
C ALA A 596 9.87 17.97 12.91
N CYS A 597 11.11 18.21 13.33
CA CYS A 597 11.45 19.17 14.38
C CYS A 597 12.42 20.19 13.80
N ALA A 598 12.33 21.45 14.23
CA ALA A 598 13.29 22.46 13.84
C ALA A 598 14.50 22.42 14.80
N PRO A 599 15.70 21.99 14.37
CA PRO A 599 16.83 21.86 15.30
C PRO A 599 17.27 23.18 15.94
N ARG A 600 16.90 24.31 15.32
CA ARG A 600 17.17 25.67 15.82
C ARG A 600 16.34 26.05 17.05
N HIS A 601 15.26 25.34 17.35
CA HIS A 601 14.44 25.59 18.54
C HIS A 601 14.97 24.89 19.79
N GLY A 602 15.99 24.03 19.63
CA GLY A 602 16.65 23.35 20.74
C GLY A 602 18.16 23.46 20.67
N ARG A 603 18.82 22.64 21.49
CA ARG A 603 20.27 22.47 21.51
C ARG A 603 20.61 21.00 21.20
N TYR A 604 21.78 20.78 20.62
CA TYR A 604 22.34 19.45 20.42
C TYR A 604 23.09 19.03 21.68
N LEU A 605 22.66 17.91 22.26
CA LEU A 605 23.39 17.23 23.32
C LEU A 605 24.63 16.58 22.72
N THR A 606 24.42 15.71 21.73
CA THR A 606 25.47 14.98 21.01
C THR A 606 25.14 14.88 19.53
N VAL A 607 26.17 14.80 18.70
CA VAL A 607 26.03 14.67 17.24
C VAL A 607 27.04 13.64 16.74
N ALA A 608 26.58 12.68 15.96
CA ALA A 608 27.43 11.81 15.16
C ALA A 608 27.19 12.06 13.66
N THR A 609 28.27 12.18 12.91
CA THR A 609 28.23 12.26 11.44
C THR A 609 29.03 11.14 10.83
N VAL A 610 28.45 10.47 9.84
CA VAL A 610 29.07 9.37 9.10
C VAL A 610 29.21 9.78 7.66
N PHE A 611 30.41 10.18 7.27
CA PHE A 611 30.75 10.52 5.90
C PHE A 611 31.14 9.24 5.13
N ARG A 612 30.68 9.14 3.88
CA ARG A 612 30.98 8.01 3.00
C ARG A 612 31.55 8.48 1.68
N GLY A 613 32.56 7.78 1.19
CA GLY A 613 33.28 8.07 -0.04
C GLY A 613 34.68 8.62 0.22
N ARG A 614 35.50 8.67 -0.85
CA ARG A 614 36.89 9.13 -0.78
C ARG A 614 36.96 10.63 -0.53
N MET A 615 37.35 11.02 0.68
CA MET A 615 37.50 12.41 1.10
C MET A 615 38.66 12.59 2.08
N SER A 616 39.12 13.84 2.24
CA SER A 616 40.19 14.18 3.19
C SER A 616 39.62 14.33 4.59
N MET A 617 40.05 13.47 5.54
CA MET A 617 39.66 13.58 6.96
C MET A 617 39.90 14.98 7.51
N LYS A 618 41.03 15.61 7.16
CA LYS A 618 41.36 16.97 7.58
C LYS A 618 40.31 18.00 7.13
N GLU A 619 39.82 17.88 5.90
CA GLU A 619 38.80 18.79 5.38
C GLU A 619 37.48 18.60 6.11
N VAL A 620 37.11 17.36 6.40
CA VAL A 620 35.90 17.03 7.17
C VAL A 620 35.97 17.63 8.58
N ASP A 621 37.08 17.43 9.29
CA ASP A 621 37.28 17.96 10.64
C ASP A 621 37.25 19.50 10.66
N GLU A 622 37.92 20.15 9.70
CA GLU A 622 37.90 21.62 9.56
C GLU A 622 36.48 22.16 9.32
N GLN A 623 35.68 21.50 8.47
CA GLN A 623 34.30 21.91 8.21
C GLN A 623 33.38 21.69 9.41
N MET A 624 33.52 20.58 10.12
CA MET A 624 32.72 20.29 11.31
C MET A 624 33.03 21.28 12.44
N LEU A 625 34.31 21.57 12.67
CA LEU A 625 34.75 22.58 13.65
C LEU A 625 34.28 23.99 13.27
N ALA A 626 34.29 24.33 11.97
CA ALA A 626 33.76 25.61 11.48
C ALA A 626 32.25 25.76 11.74
N ILE A 627 31.46 24.68 11.54
CA ILE A 627 30.02 24.71 11.87
C ILE A 627 29.83 24.84 13.38
N GLN A 628 30.55 24.06 14.19
CA GLN A 628 30.44 24.10 15.64
C GLN A 628 30.77 25.50 16.20
N SER A 629 31.85 26.12 15.72
CA SER A 629 32.23 27.47 16.12
C SER A 629 31.24 28.54 15.67
N LYS A 630 30.67 28.40 14.46
CA LYS A 630 29.67 29.35 13.93
C LYS A 630 28.33 29.26 14.67
N ASN A 631 27.97 28.08 15.14
CA ASN A 631 26.67 27.74 15.70
C ASN A 631 26.78 27.32 17.17
N SER A 632 27.78 27.81 17.91
CA SER A 632 28.10 27.33 19.26
C SER A 632 26.91 27.39 20.23
N SER A 633 26.02 28.38 20.09
CA SER A 633 24.81 28.53 20.89
C SER A 633 23.79 27.38 20.74
N TYR A 634 23.85 26.63 19.64
CA TYR A 634 22.99 25.47 19.37
C TYR A 634 23.62 24.17 19.85
N PHE A 635 24.87 24.19 20.32
CA PHE A 635 25.51 23.05 20.97
C PHE A 635 25.54 23.31 22.47
N VAL A 636 25.33 22.26 23.24
CA VAL A 636 25.45 22.35 24.68
C VAL A 636 26.92 22.57 25.08
N GLU A 637 27.15 23.50 26.01
CA GLU A 637 28.50 23.92 26.44
C GLU A 637 29.11 22.97 27.47
N TRP A 638 28.28 22.31 28.29
CA TRP A 638 28.73 21.43 29.38
C TRP A 638 29.17 20.02 28.91
N ILE A 639 28.82 19.62 27.68
CA ILE A 639 29.41 18.42 27.03
C ILE A 639 30.54 18.86 26.09
N PRO A 640 31.81 18.78 26.51
CA PRO A 640 32.92 19.11 25.63
C PRO A 640 33.05 18.07 24.52
N ASN A 641 33.38 18.52 23.30
CA ASN A 641 33.62 17.65 22.14
C ASN A 641 32.48 16.67 21.83
N ASN A 642 31.25 17.18 21.87
CA ASN A 642 30.00 16.44 21.64
C ASN A 642 29.72 16.04 20.18
N VAL A 643 30.59 16.43 19.25
CA VAL A 643 30.51 16.07 17.83
C VAL A 643 31.51 14.95 17.53
N LYS A 644 31.01 13.81 17.05
CA LYS A 644 31.82 12.68 16.56
C LYS A 644 31.68 12.54 15.06
N VAL A 645 32.81 12.30 14.39
CA VAL A 645 32.89 12.18 12.95
C VAL A 645 33.48 10.83 12.60
N ALA A 646 32.81 10.06 11.75
CA ALA A 646 33.32 8.84 11.16
C ALA A 646 33.40 8.99 9.63
N VAL A 647 34.45 8.42 9.03
CA VAL A 647 34.64 8.42 7.57
C VAL A 647 34.80 6.98 7.11
N CYS A 648 34.04 6.61 6.09
CA CYS A 648 34.11 5.32 5.40
C CYS A 648 34.45 5.54 3.93
N ASP A 649 35.42 4.79 3.40
CA ASP A 649 35.87 4.95 2.01
C ASP A 649 34.86 4.45 0.97
N ILE A 650 33.93 3.56 1.37
CA ILE A 650 32.93 2.95 0.48
C ILE A 650 31.69 3.86 0.41
N PRO A 651 31.45 4.53 -0.73
CA PRO A 651 30.25 5.32 -0.91
C PRO A 651 29.02 4.42 -1.15
N PRO A 652 27.80 4.91 -0.88
CA PRO A 652 26.58 4.22 -1.27
C PRO A 652 26.42 4.20 -2.79
N ARG A 653 25.66 3.21 -3.31
CA ARG A 653 25.50 3.04 -4.76
C ARG A 653 24.81 4.25 -5.40
N GLY A 654 25.33 4.68 -6.56
CA GLY A 654 24.79 5.82 -7.31
C GLY A 654 25.23 7.20 -6.82
N LEU A 655 25.97 7.28 -5.71
CA LEU A 655 26.56 8.51 -5.19
C LEU A 655 28.07 8.36 -5.03
N LYS A 656 28.82 9.46 -5.25
CA LYS A 656 30.28 9.47 -5.03
C LYS A 656 30.64 9.77 -3.58
N MET A 657 29.82 10.59 -2.93
CA MET A 657 29.94 10.99 -1.54
C MET A 657 28.56 11.13 -0.93
N SER A 658 28.43 10.76 0.32
CA SER A 658 27.25 11.02 1.13
C SER A 658 27.66 11.31 2.57
N SER A 659 26.73 11.84 3.34
CA SER A 659 26.88 11.96 4.78
C SER A 659 25.57 11.66 5.47
N THR A 660 25.65 10.95 6.58
CA THR A 660 24.54 10.62 7.45
C THR A 660 24.72 11.36 8.76
N PHE A 661 23.65 12.02 9.19
CA PHE A 661 23.60 12.79 10.41
C PHE A 661 22.77 12.03 11.45
N ILE A 662 23.28 11.95 12.68
CA ILE A 662 22.56 11.42 13.83
C ILE A 662 22.71 12.47 14.92
N GLY A 663 21.61 13.17 15.24
CA GLY A 663 21.61 14.20 16.27
C GLY A 663 20.77 13.78 17.46
N ASN A 664 21.34 13.84 18.65
CA ASN A 664 20.57 13.88 19.88
C ASN A 664 20.30 15.35 20.23
N SER A 665 19.07 15.82 20.02
CA SER A 665 18.69 17.21 20.19
C SER A 665 17.45 17.34 21.05
N THR A 666 17.44 18.34 21.93
CA THR A 666 16.27 18.70 22.73
C THR A 666 15.08 19.14 21.89
N ALA A 667 15.28 19.49 20.61
CA ALA A 667 14.21 19.83 19.68
C ALA A 667 13.27 18.65 19.39
N ILE A 668 13.67 17.40 19.65
CA ILE A 668 12.81 16.22 19.49
C ILE A 668 11.53 16.30 20.34
N GLN A 669 11.53 17.11 21.40
CA GLN A 669 10.34 17.38 22.20
C GLN A 669 9.15 17.90 21.38
N GLU A 670 9.37 18.57 20.24
CA GLU A 670 8.28 19.03 19.35
C GLU A 670 7.49 17.84 18.77
N LEU A 671 8.18 16.74 18.46
CA LEU A 671 7.57 15.52 17.96
C LEU A 671 6.69 14.88 19.03
N PHE A 672 7.19 14.79 20.27
CA PHE A 672 6.44 14.25 21.40
C PHE A 672 5.26 15.14 21.79
N LYS A 673 5.44 16.47 21.85
CA LYS A 673 4.36 17.43 22.10
C LYS A 673 3.23 17.28 21.07
N ARG A 674 3.56 17.12 19.79
CA ARG A 674 2.55 16.92 18.73
C ARG A 674 1.73 15.64 18.93
N ILE A 675 2.38 14.53 19.30
CA ILE A 675 1.69 13.25 19.58
C ILE A 675 0.84 13.38 20.84
N SER A 676 1.39 13.98 21.90
CA SER A 676 0.70 14.25 23.17
C SER A 676 -0.57 15.07 22.96
N GLU A 677 -0.51 16.19 22.23
CA GLU A 677 -1.69 17.02 21.94
C GLU A 677 -2.81 16.24 21.23
N GLN A 678 -2.45 15.39 20.27
CA GLN A 678 -3.40 14.55 19.54
C GLN A 678 -3.99 13.46 20.44
N PHE A 679 -3.16 12.82 21.25
CA PHE A 679 -3.56 11.83 22.24
C PHE A 679 -4.55 12.45 23.24
N THR A 680 -4.18 13.55 23.89
CA THR A 680 -5.02 14.24 24.88
C THR A 680 -6.36 14.66 24.28
N ALA A 681 -6.37 15.15 23.02
CA ALA A 681 -7.60 15.54 22.33
C ALA A 681 -8.58 14.37 22.13
N MET A 682 -8.06 13.15 21.90
CA MET A 682 -8.87 11.94 21.79
C MET A 682 -9.26 11.38 23.15
N PHE A 683 -8.31 11.31 24.09
CA PHE A 683 -8.48 10.71 25.41
C PHE A 683 -9.49 11.48 26.26
N ARG A 684 -9.49 12.82 26.20
CA ARG A 684 -10.52 13.66 26.84
C ARG A 684 -11.95 13.34 26.38
N ARG A 685 -12.12 12.80 25.18
CA ARG A 685 -13.43 12.41 24.62
C ARG A 685 -13.71 10.92 24.79
N LYS A 686 -12.77 10.15 25.33
CA LYS A 686 -12.80 8.68 25.40
C LYS A 686 -13.15 8.02 24.06
N ALA A 687 -12.68 8.62 22.96
CA ALA A 687 -12.98 8.12 21.62
C ALA A 687 -12.20 6.81 21.37
N PHE A 688 -12.87 5.78 20.84
CA PHE A 688 -12.27 4.47 20.53
C PHE A 688 -11.63 3.70 21.71
N LEU A 689 -11.76 4.18 22.94
CA LEU A 689 -11.15 3.57 24.13
C LEU A 689 -11.62 2.12 24.38
N HIS A 690 -12.88 1.83 24.09
CA HIS A 690 -13.47 0.49 24.20
C HIS A 690 -12.77 -0.59 23.35
N TRP A 691 -12.00 -0.22 22.31
CA TRP A 691 -11.21 -1.17 21.54
C TRP A 691 -10.00 -1.68 22.32
N TYR A 692 -9.45 -0.86 23.22
CA TYR A 692 -8.30 -1.20 24.04
C TYR A 692 -8.74 -1.87 25.34
N THR A 693 -9.75 -1.30 26.00
CA THR A 693 -10.28 -1.88 27.24
C THR A 693 -11.00 -3.22 27.02
N GLY A 694 -11.53 -3.43 25.81
CA GLY A 694 -12.09 -4.73 25.40
C GLY A 694 -11.07 -5.87 25.32
N GLU A 695 -9.77 -5.55 25.19
CA GLU A 695 -8.67 -6.51 25.15
C GLU A 695 -7.99 -6.69 26.53
N GLY A 696 -8.54 -6.07 27.59
CA GLY A 696 -8.07 -6.23 28.96
C GLY A 696 -7.23 -5.08 29.52
N MET A 697 -7.01 -4.02 28.73
CA MET A 697 -6.22 -2.85 29.15
C MET A 697 -7.02 -1.90 30.07
N ASP A 698 -6.40 -1.34 31.11
CA ASP A 698 -7.07 -0.35 31.97
C ASP A 698 -6.92 1.09 31.43
N GLU A 699 -7.87 1.96 31.75
CA GLU A 699 -7.77 3.40 31.46
C GLU A 699 -6.59 4.05 32.20
N MET A 700 -6.15 3.46 33.31
CA MET A 700 -4.99 3.93 34.08
C MET A 700 -3.70 3.85 33.28
N GLU A 701 -3.47 2.78 32.52
CA GLU A 701 -2.28 2.61 31.67
C GLU A 701 -2.16 3.73 30.62
N PHE A 702 -3.27 4.22 30.09
CA PHE A 702 -3.27 5.38 29.19
C PHE A 702 -2.79 6.65 29.88
N THR A 703 -3.19 6.83 31.13
CA THR A 703 -2.83 8.01 31.92
C THR A 703 -1.36 7.94 32.34
N GLU A 704 -0.86 6.76 32.68
CA GLU A 704 0.56 6.51 32.98
C GLU A 704 1.43 6.79 31.75
N ALA A 705 1.06 6.27 30.58
CA ALA A 705 1.79 6.53 29.35
C ALA A 705 1.76 8.01 28.93
N GLU A 706 0.63 8.71 29.13
CA GLU A 706 0.54 10.16 28.91
C GLU A 706 1.46 10.93 29.89
N SER A 707 1.47 10.54 31.17
CA SER A 707 2.35 11.15 32.18
C SER A 707 3.81 10.95 31.81
N ASN A 708 4.24 9.72 31.56
CA ASN A 708 5.65 9.40 31.23
C ASN A 708 6.12 10.16 29.96
N MET A 709 5.26 10.26 28.94
CA MET A 709 5.58 11.05 27.75
C MET A 709 5.73 12.55 28.05
N ASN A 710 4.92 13.11 28.95
CA ASN A 710 5.05 14.51 29.38
C ASN A 710 6.27 14.74 30.27
N ASP A 711 6.64 13.75 31.09
CA ASP A 711 7.86 13.78 31.90
C ASP A 711 9.10 13.78 30.99
N LEU A 712 9.14 12.92 29.96
CA LEU A 712 10.20 12.92 28.95
C LEU A 712 10.32 14.28 28.24
N VAL A 713 9.20 14.90 27.88
CA VAL A 713 9.19 16.24 27.28
C VAL A 713 9.77 17.29 28.24
N SER A 714 9.48 17.16 29.54
CA SER A 714 9.96 18.06 30.57
C SER A 714 11.47 17.89 30.79
N GLU A 715 12.00 16.67 30.76
CA GLU A 715 13.44 16.39 30.81
C GLU A 715 14.18 17.05 29.64
N TYR A 716 13.69 16.89 28.39
CA TYR A 716 14.30 17.58 27.24
C TYR A 716 14.28 19.11 27.39
N GLN A 717 13.23 19.65 28.00
CA GLN A 717 13.11 21.09 28.25
C GLN A 717 14.10 21.55 29.33
N GLN A 718 14.27 20.79 30.41
CA GLN A 718 15.23 21.07 31.48
C GLN A 718 16.66 21.18 30.93
N TYR A 719 17.13 20.18 30.17
CA TYR A 719 18.49 20.22 29.60
C TYR A 719 18.65 21.22 28.45
N GLN A 720 17.56 21.66 27.84
CA GLN A 720 17.61 22.74 26.86
C GLN A 720 17.93 24.08 27.50
N ASP A 721 17.34 24.33 28.67
CA ASP A 721 17.48 25.60 29.40
C ASP A 721 18.71 25.60 30.32
N ALA A 722 19.21 24.42 30.70
CA ALA A 722 20.39 24.25 31.54
C ALA A 722 21.63 25.01 31.01
N THR A 723 22.33 25.65 31.94
CA THR A 723 23.61 26.33 31.71
C THR A 723 24.74 25.68 32.50
N ALA A 724 25.99 25.85 32.06
CA ALA A 724 27.15 25.22 32.67
C ALA A 724 27.41 25.65 34.14
N GLU A 725 26.80 26.75 34.60
CA GLU A 725 26.91 27.23 35.99
C GLU A 725 25.88 26.56 36.93
N GLU A 726 24.75 26.08 36.41
CA GLU A 726 23.64 25.50 37.21
C GLU A 726 23.80 23.98 37.45
N GLU A 727 24.60 23.28 36.64
CA GLU A 727 24.82 21.83 36.80
C GLU A 727 25.71 21.49 38.02
N GLY A 728 26.60 22.39 38.44
CA GLY A 728 27.44 22.18 39.63
C GLY A 728 26.65 22.01 40.94
N GLU A 729 25.42 22.52 41.00
CA GLU A 729 24.49 22.33 42.12
C GLU A 729 23.56 21.11 41.93
N MET A 730 23.24 20.71 40.69
CA MET A 730 22.38 19.53 40.43
C MET A 730 23.11 18.18 40.59
N TYR A 731 24.42 18.11 40.29
CA TYR A 731 25.18 16.87 40.54
C TYR A 731 25.34 16.56 42.04
N GLU A 732 25.32 17.58 42.92
CA GLU A 732 25.33 17.37 44.37
C GLU A 732 23.97 16.76 44.84
N ASP A 733 22.85 17.16 44.25
CA ASP A 733 21.51 16.63 44.61
C ASP A 733 21.28 15.18 44.11
N ASP A 734 21.74 14.81 42.90
CA ASP A 734 21.61 13.44 42.36
C ASP A 734 22.54 12.41 43.06
N GLU A 735 23.72 12.83 43.52
CA GLU A 735 24.59 12.00 44.38
C GLU A 735 23.96 11.79 45.77
N GLU A 736 23.30 12.79 46.35
CA GLU A 736 22.60 12.65 47.64
C GLU A 736 21.36 11.73 47.55
N GLU A 737 20.58 11.75 46.45
CA GLU A 737 19.44 10.83 46.27
C GLU A 737 19.87 9.38 46.03
N SER A 738 20.98 9.16 45.31
CA SER A 738 21.49 7.80 45.04
C SER A 738 22.16 7.15 46.26
N GLU A 739 22.84 7.93 47.12
CA GLU A 739 23.34 7.44 48.41
C GLU A 739 22.21 7.12 49.41
N ALA A 740 21.09 7.83 49.36
CA ALA A 740 19.93 7.58 50.23
C ALA A 740 19.18 6.27 49.93
N GLN A 741 19.24 5.77 48.68
CA GLN A 741 18.58 4.53 48.27
C GLN A 741 19.44 3.27 48.46
N GLY A 742 20.76 3.40 48.67
CA GLY A 742 21.68 2.29 48.92
C GLY A 742 21.72 1.77 50.36
N ALA A 743 21.03 2.43 51.29
CA ALA A 743 21.00 2.05 52.70
C ALA A 743 19.58 1.69 53.18
N LYS A 744 19.05 0.55 52.70
CA LYS A 744 17.98 -0.19 53.40
C LYS A 744 17.93 -1.67 53.04
#